data_AF-H6QVM9-F1
#
_entry.id   AF-H6QVM9-F1
#
_cell.length_a   1.000
_cell.length_b   1.000
_cell.length_c   1.000
_cell.angle_alpha   90.00
_cell.angle_beta   90.00
_cell.angle_gamma   90.00
#
_symmetry.space_group_name_H-M   'P 1'
#
loop_
_entity.id
_entity.type
_entity.pdbx_description
1 polymer ?
#
loop_
_entity_poly.entity_id
_entity_poly.type
_entity_poly.pdbx_seq_one_letter_code
_entity_poly.pdbx_strand_id
1 'polypeptide(L)'
;MMAGEMHSKCVVPDYQPVGEGSNLRMTFPAGIPFGCSSLRTIKVSEFDYIYSEIIDAEGQSLATRCRNSIYELGEHQTTWHHLPNPWRTKAKGRVIRHLPINLYSDDTSGNQSKRWNKHISYYFTLSGLPPRWTNQNYNCHYLTTSNVAGAMELAAPIVSDLRMLVSEGYPAFDCTLKEEVLLVSHILCFLGDSPMHAEITSTPNPGNSLHPCRACALSAASVRSKATMDYIKHPPRLWEQIKSQCYKVWSMAKRPRTKTAVGNSSSTHGVKDMINRAIIDRRYEVLESGHEPTEPERKFLETAPGFDGCRDTPVEILHVFLLGVVKYLVRDFMRRLSAEDKLNVKARYQTFNIDGLNIPSIQASYLTNHYSNFIGKDFRVVLQAAPFVLFEYMDDVERTLWTALCQLAPLVFQTHIEDMAVFQVRLAYHVRKFLYLLVKGTAQWVNKPKIHMLLHLMESTGRFGSASLFATEKFEGYNSNLRNASVHSNHHSPGKDIGVTFANYRVLRHILSGGFFLDKRQGRYSSAGPCVTKIFSQSATVQKSMGFNSALLDESDQQYPNIRKWKVLPAQKAPILLELQEHLQDYTVSQIAEVNLDSKHVIRSSSFVLFGRGGSVISGNQQLGWVDHLWKAKSGHQLALYLCLTPFNPEGVDNFYSMRRVKRTQAGIFINVRNVSATLNVQHNCHLSSCSIAATTPERRERQETGAYLDGVVHADQDNYVVNLASLSSTLDHQNYSDVPSVDMQDHDQLAALHEGLAYWHAAGTPTGPVGPVEALDPTLGLG
;
A
#
# COMPACT_ATOMS: atom_id res chain seq x y z
N MET A 1 -16.13 12.73 16.30
CA MET A 1 -16.18 14.09 16.88
C MET A 1 -16.12 15.06 15.73
N MET A 2 -17.14 15.88 15.55
CA MET A 2 -17.10 17.06 14.69
C MET A 2 -17.07 18.27 15.63
N ALA A 3 -16.04 19.11 15.53
CA ALA A 3 -15.88 20.30 16.39
C ALA A 3 -15.92 20.06 17.92
N GLY A 4 -15.49 18.88 18.40
CA GLY A 4 -15.49 18.55 19.84
C GLY A 4 -16.78 17.93 20.37
N GLU A 5 -17.84 17.84 19.56
CA GLU A 5 -19.11 17.21 19.95
C GLU A 5 -19.18 15.73 19.52
N MET A 6 -19.70 14.87 20.42
CA MET A 6 -19.94 13.46 20.14
C MET A 6 -21.27 13.26 19.42
N HIS A 7 -21.24 12.47 18.35
CA HIS A 7 -22.41 12.15 17.53
C HIS A 7 -22.53 10.64 17.41
N SER A 8 -23.76 10.15 17.30
CA SER A 8 -24.09 8.76 17.05
C SER A 8 -24.70 8.58 15.65
N LYS A 9 -24.42 7.45 15.01
CA LYS A 9 -25.13 6.99 13.80
C LYS A 9 -26.21 6.02 14.24
N CYS A 10 -27.46 6.39 14.02
CA CYS A 10 -28.63 5.67 14.53
C CYS A 10 -29.52 5.22 13.40
N VAL A 11 -30.02 3.99 13.49
CA VAL A 11 -31.12 3.49 12.66
C VAL A 11 -32.36 3.39 13.53
N VAL A 12 -33.53 3.64 12.95
CA VAL A 12 -34.80 3.43 13.63
C VAL A 12 -35.11 1.92 13.60
N PRO A 13 -35.29 1.26 14.76
CA PRO A 13 -35.70 -0.15 14.79
C PRO A 13 -37.12 -0.33 14.25
N ASP A 14 -37.38 -1.52 13.71
CA ASP A 14 -38.74 -2.00 13.48
C ASP A 14 -39.25 -2.75 14.73
N TYR A 15 -40.54 -2.62 15.02
CA TYR A 15 -41.18 -3.22 16.20
C TYR A 15 -42.36 -4.08 15.77
N GLN A 16 -42.27 -5.38 16.05
CA GLN A 16 -43.31 -6.35 15.73
C GLN A 16 -43.89 -6.97 17.00
N PRO A 17 -45.21 -6.88 17.26
CA PRO A 17 -45.85 -7.58 18.36
C PRO A 17 -45.67 -9.10 18.21
N VAL A 18 -45.44 -9.80 19.33
CA VAL A 18 -45.33 -11.27 19.36
C VAL A 18 -46.44 -11.85 20.23
N GLY A 19 -47.21 -12.79 19.67
CA GLY A 19 -48.37 -13.40 20.34
C GLY A 19 -49.54 -12.40 20.44
N GLU A 20 -50.20 -12.35 21.59
CA GLU A 20 -51.31 -11.40 21.87
C GLU A 20 -50.85 -9.94 22.09
N GLY A 21 -49.58 -9.60 21.79
CA GLY A 21 -49.05 -8.23 21.88
C GLY A 21 -48.34 -7.88 23.20
N SER A 22 -48.30 -8.81 24.16
CA SER A 22 -47.59 -8.64 25.44
C SER A 22 -46.06 -8.54 25.28
N ASN A 23 -45.50 -9.08 24.19
CA ASN A 23 -44.07 -9.01 23.88
C ASN A 23 -43.84 -8.27 22.56
N LEU A 24 -42.68 -7.63 22.44
CA LEU A 24 -42.24 -6.89 21.26
C LEU A 24 -40.96 -7.49 20.70
N ARG A 25 -40.91 -7.73 19.40
CA ARG A 25 -39.68 -8.05 18.70
C ARG A 25 -39.09 -6.76 18.12
N MET A 26 -37.93 -6.35 18.63
CA MET A 26 -37.18 -5.23 18.09
C MET A 26 -36.15 -5.72 17.07
N THR A 27 -36.27 -5.26 15.82
CA THR A 27 -35.46 -5.70 14.68
C THR A 27 -34.69 -4.54 14.05
N PHE A 28 -33.47 -4.83 13.62
CA PHE A 28 -32.60 -3.91 12.87
C PHE A 28 -32.15 -4.57 11.56
N PRO A 29 -31.94 -3.81 10.47
CA PRO A 29 -31.25 -4.35 9.29
C PRO A 29 -29.80 -4.71 9.65
N ALA A 30 -29.33 -5.87 9.16
CA ALA A 30 -27.94 -6.26 9.35
C ALA A 30 -26.99 -5.50 8.41
N GLY A 31 -25.76 -5.27 8.87
CA GLY A 31 -24.66 -4.85 7.99
C GLY A 31 -24.84 -3.47 7.33
N ILE A 32 -25.55 -2.54 7.98
CA ILE A 32 -25.80 -1.20 7.45
C ILE A 32 -24.47 -0.44 7.27
N PRO A 33 -24.12 0.01 6.04
CA PRO A 33 -22.92 0.81 5.83
C PRO A 33 -22.99 2.14 6.59
N PHE A 34 -21.86 2.62 7.12
CA PHE A 34 -21.80 3.86 7.91
C PHE A 34 -22.33 5.11 7.18
N GLY A 35 -22.21 5.13 5.85
CA GLY A 35 -22.71 6.19 4.97
C GLY A 35 -24.14 5.99 4.47
N CYS A 36 -24.85 4.94 4.91
CA CYS A 36 -26.20 4.65 4.45
C CYS A 36 -27.16 5.78 4.79
N SER A 37 -28.03 6.14 3.85
CA SER A 37 -29.05 7.19 4.01
C SER A 37 -30.10 6.85 5.07
N SER A 38 -30.26 5.57 5.43
CA SER A 38 -31.14 5.15 6.53
C SER A 38 -30.59 5.48 7.92
N LEU A 39 -29.29 5.78 8.03
CA LEU A 39 -28.66 6.20 9.29
C LEU A 39 -28.83 7.69 9.53
N ARG A 40 -29.44 8.04 10.65
CA ARG A 40 -29.54 9.40 11.16
C ARG A 40 -28.30 9.73 12.00
N THR A 41 -27.82 10.96 11.89
CA THR A 41 -26.73 11.46 12.74
C THR A 41 -27.35 12.29 13.85
N ILE A 42 -27.17 11.89 15.11
CA ILE A 42 -27.81 12.50 16.28
C ILE A 42 -26.71 12.91 17.27
N LYS A 43 -26.83 14.07 17.92
CA LYS A 43 -25.86 14.45 18.96
C LYS A 43 -26.03 13.55 20.18
N VAL A 44 -24.94 13.13 20.80
CA VAL A 44 -25.03 12.25 21.98
C VAL A 44 -25.73 12.96 23.16
N SER A 45 -25.64 14.29 23.24
CA SER A 45 -26.36 15.10 24.23
C SER A 45 -27.87 15.19 24.02
N GLU A 46 -28.39 14.75 22.87
CA GLU A 46 -29.83 14.77 22.55
C GLU A 46 -30.54 13.46 22.94
N PHE A 47 -29.82 12.47 23.50
CA PHE A 47 -30.46 11.26 24.02
C PHE A 47 -31.06 11.53 25.41
N ASP A 48 -32.39 11.46 25.52
CA ASP A 48 -33.12 11.67 26.77
C ASP A 48 -33.08 10.46 27.70
N TYR A 49 -33.07 9.24 27.14
CA TYR A 49 -33.19 8.00 27.89
C TYR A 49 -32.14 6.97 27.48
N ILE A 50 -31.61 6.24 28.45
CA ILE A 50 -30.91 4.98 28.20
C ILE A 50 -31.89 3.80 28.19
N TYR A 51 -31.48 2.66 27.61
CA TYR A 51 -32.36 1.50 27.42
C TYR A 51 -33.12 1.03 28.68
N SER A 52 -32.56 1.22 29.88
CA SER A 52 -33.16 0.84 31.15
C SER A 52 -34.21 1.81 31.66
N GLU A 53 -34.26 3.03 31.10
CA GLU A 53 -35.19 4.09 31.47
C GLU A 53 -36.40 4.13 30.52
N ILE A 54 -36.32 3.44 29.37
CA ILE A 54 -37.42 3.37 28.41
C ILE A 54 -38.50 2.42 28.95
N ILE A 55 -39.63 3.01 29.34
CA ILE A 55 -40.84 2.34 29.81
C ILE A 55 -42.01 2.67 28.88
N ASP A 56 -42.95 1.74 28.72
CA ASP A 56 -44.20 2.00 28.01
C ASP A 56 -45.26 2.65 28.90
N ALA A 57 -46.45 2.88 28.33
CA ALA A 57 -47.57 3.52 29.02
C ALA A 57 -48.08 2.70 30.21
N GLU A 58 -47.88 1.38 30.17
CA GLU A 58 -48.24 0.42 31.22
C GLU A 58 -47.15 0.27 32.29
N GLY A 59 -46.02 0.98 32.15
CA GLY A 59 -44.90 0.97 33.10
C GLY A 59 -43.94 -0.21 32.94
N GLN A 60 -44.05 -0.99 31.86
CA GLN A 60 -43.17 -2.12 31.57
C GLN A 60 -41.92 -1.63 30.82
N SER A 61 -40.74 -2.10 31.24
CA SER A 61 -39.49 -1.71 30.55
C SER A 61 -39.43 -2.28 29.13
N LEU A 62 -38.86 -1.51 28.20
CA LEU A 62 -38.63 -1.95 26.82
C LEU A 62 -37.84 -3.27 26.78
N ALA A 63 -36.83 -3.40 27.64
CA ALA A 63 -36.02 -4.61 27.71
C ALA A 63 -36.85 -5.84 28.08
N THR A 64 -37.76 -5.72 29.05
CA THR A 64 -38.68 -6.81 29.44
C THR A 64 -39.61 -7.17 28.29
N ARG A 65 -40.21 -6.19 27.60
CA ARG A 65 -41.08 -6.45 26.44
C ARG A 65 -40.35 -7.11 25.30
N CYS A 66 -39.06 -6.78 25.12
CA CYS A 66 -38.19 -7.41 24.14
C CYS A 66 -37.54 -8.71 24.60
N ARG A 67 -37.94 -9.28 25.75
CA ARG A 67 -37.32 -10.49 26.34
C ARG A 67 -35.80 -10.40 26.40
N ASN A 68 -35.29 -9.22 26.77
CA ASN A 68 -33.88 -8.91 26.87
C ASN A 68 -33.09 -9.24 25.58
N SER A 69 -33.72 -9.10 24.42
CA SER A 69 -33.17 -9.52 23.14
C SER A 69 -33.44 -8.48 22.04
N ILE A 70 -32.45 -8.28 21.17
CA ILE A 70 -32.58 -7.49 19.94
C ILE A 70 -32.22 -8.37 18.75
N TYR A 71 -32.88 -8.18 17.63
CA TYR A 71 -32.70 -9.02 16.44
C TYR A 71 -32.10 -8.21 15.30
N GLU A 72 -31.15 -8.80 14.60
CA GLU A 72 -30.52 -8.22 13.42
C GLU A 72 -30.87 -9.10 12.21
N LEU A 73 -31.53 -8.51 11.22
CA LEU A 73 -32.09 -9.17 10.05
C LEU A 73 -31.14 -9.02 8.87
N GLY A 74 -30.37 -10.07 8.56
CA GLY A 74 -29.59 -10.17 7.33
C GLY A 74 -30.35 -10.89 6.22
N GLU A 75 -29.84 -10.83 4.99
CA GLU A 75 -30.47 -11.45 3.81
C GLU A 75 -30.65 -12.98 3.95
N HIS A 76 -29.76 -13.65 4.69
CA HIS A 76 -29.74 -15.11 4.82
C HIS A 76 -29.70 -15.60 6.27
N GLN A 77 -29.56 -14.70 7.25
CA GLN A 77 -29.41 -15.06 8.66
C GLN A 77 -30.00 -13.97 9.55
N THR A 78 -30.74 -14.39 10.58
CA THR A 78 -31.12 -13.53 11.70
C THR A 78 -30.23 -13.83 12.89
N THR A 79 -29.48 -12.84 13.34
CA THR A 79 -28.73 -12.89 14.59
C THR A 79 -29.53 -12.22 15.69
N TRP A 80 -29.27 -12.60 16.94
CA TRP A 80 -29.89 -11.96 18.10
C TRP A 80 -28.82 -11.65 19.14
N HIS A 81 -29.02 -10.56 19.87
CA HIS A 81 -28.08 -10.08 20.88
C HIS A 81 -28.81 -9.80 22.20
N HIS A 82 -28.12 -10.05 23.31
CA HIS A 82 -28.65 -9.74 24.63
C HIS A 82 -28.71 -8.24 24.91
N LEU A 83 -29.78 -7.85 25.59
CA LEU A 83 -29.98 -6.52 26.16
C LEU A 83 -29.98 -6.63 27.70
N PRO A 84 -29.17 -5.85 28.44
CA PRO A 84 -28.17 -4.91 27.93
C PRO A 84 -27.05 -5.58 27.15
N ASN A 85 -26.44 -4.80 26.25
CA ASN A 85 -25.16 -5.17 25.65
C ASN A 85 -24.14 -5.47 26.77
N PRO A 86 -23.49 -6.65 26.79
CA PRO A 86 -22.51 -7.04 27.81
C PRO A 86 -21.38 -6.02 28.02
N TRP A 87 -21.06 -5.22 27.00
CA TRP A 87 -20.08 -4.14 27.10
C TRP A 87 -20.46 -3.04 28.07
N ARG A 88 -21.75 -2.85 28.39
CA ARG A 88 -22.16 -1.88 29.42
C ARG A 88 -21.55 -2.21 30.78
N THR A 89 -21.55 -3.49 31.15
CA THR A 89 -20.94 -3.98 32.39
C THR A 89 -19.42 -3.85 32.37
N LYS A 90 -18.78 -4.15 31.23
CA LYS A 90 -17.32 -4.06 31.06
C LYS A 90 -16.83 -2.61 31.10
N ALA A 91 -17.53 -1.72 30.40
CA ALA A 91 -17.21 -0.30 30.34
C ALA A 91 -17.41 0.42 31.68
N LYS A 92 -18.37 -0.01 32.52
CA LYS A 92 -18.68 0.63 33.80
C LYS A 92 -18.86 2.15 33.67
N GLY A 93 -19.59 2.57 32.64
CA GLY A 93 -19.83 3.98 32.33
C GLY A 93 -18.73 4.69 31.53
N ARG A 94 -17.58 4.06 31.30
CA ARG A 94 -16.51 4.63 30.46
C ARG A 94 -16.88 4.63 28.98
N VAL A 95 -16.43 5.64 28.23
CA VAL A 95 -16.49 5.64 26.77
C VAL A 95 -15.61 4.50 26.23
N ILE A 96 -16.13 3.71 25.28
CA ILE A 96 -15.34 2.68 24.60
C ILE A 96 -14.60 3.32 23.42
N ARG A 97 -13.27 3.16 23.37
CA ARG A 97 -12.42 3.62 22.27
C ARG A 97 -11.90 2.43 21.47
N HIS A 98 -12.39 2.26 20.25
CA HIS A 98 -11.86 1.28 19.32
C HIS A 98 -10.59 1.81 18.63
N LEU A 99 -9.46 1.14 18.83
CA LEU A 99 -8.18 1.43 18.18
C LEU A 99 -7.67 0.19 17.41
N PRO A 100 -8.16 -0.03 16.17
CA PRO A 100 -7.58 -1.03 15.30
C PRO A 100 -6.10 -0.78 15.03
N ILE A 101 -5.32 -1.86 14.88
CA ILE A 101 -3.89 -1.79 14.59
C ILE A 101 -3.54 -2.57 13.32
N ASN A 102 -2.55 -2.07 12.58
CA ASN A 102 -1.84 -2.87 11.59
C ASN A 102 -0.61 -3.45 12.27
N LEU A 103 -0.58 -4.78 12.41
CA LEU A 103 0.55 -5.50 13.00
C LEU A 103 1.57 -5.83 11.90
N TYR A 104 2.85 -5.78 12.21
CA TYR A 104 3.91 -6.14 11.30
C TYR A 104 4.96 -7.00 11.99
N SER A 105 5.48 -7.98 11.26
CA SER A 105 6.68 -8.71 11.64
C SER A 105 7.60 -8.88 10.43
N ASP A 106 8.90 -8.89 10.69
CA ASP A 106 9.91 -9.20 9.68
C ASP A 106 11.23 -9.63 10.32
N ASP A 107 12.09 -10.25 9.53
CA ASP A 107 13.46 -10.51 9.93
C ASP A 107 14.40 -9.37 9.54
N THR A 108 15.06 -8.81 10.55
CA THR A 108 16.03 -7.74 10.40
C THR A 108 17.39 -8.22 10.85
N SER A 109 18.43 -7.97 10.05
CA SER A 109 19.79 -8.19 10.54
C SER A 109 20.18 -7.09 11.52
N GLY A 110 20.69 -7.46 12.69
CA GLY A 110 21.28 -6.57 13.69
C GLY A 110 22.63 -6.00 13.28
N ASN A 111 23.22 -6.48 12.17
CA ASN A 111 24.48 -6.01 11.63
C ASN A 111 24.26 -5.14 10.38
N GLN A 112 25.30 -4.41 9.97
CA GLN A 112 25.30 -3.75 8.64
C GLN A 112 25.26 -4.76 7.48
N SER A 113 25.72 -6.01 7.70
CA SER A 113 25.67 -7.09 6.71
C SER A 113 24.55 -8.09 7.02
N LYS A 114 23.80 -8.52 5.99
CA LYS A 114 22.58 -9.35 6.13
C LYS A 114 22.78 -10.78 6.65
N ARG A 115 24.01 -11.21 6.94
CA ARG A 115 24.34 -12.64 7.09
C ARG A 115 24.41 -13.14 8.54
N TRP A 116 24.54 -12.24 9.51
CA TRP A 116 24.74 -12.58 10.93
C TRP A 116 23.81 -11.74 11.82
N ASN A 117 23.50 -12.25 13.02
CA ASN A 117 22.59 -11.63 14.00
C ASN A 117 21.20 -11.33 13.42
N LYS A 118 20.47 -12.37 13.00
CA LYS A 118 19.07 -12.22 12.57
C LYS A 118 18.18 -11.98 13.80
N HIS A 119 17.35 -10.94 13.74
CA HIS A 119 16.32 -10.62 14.71
C HIS A 119 14.95 -10.74 14.07
N ILE A 120 13.99 -11.37 14.75
CA ILE A 120 12.58 -11.24 14.44
C ILE A 120 12.01 -10.13 15.29
N SER A 121 11.26 -9.20 14.68
CA SER A 121 10.75 -8.03 15.40
C SER A 121 9.29 -7.78 15.08
N TYR A 122 8.52 -7.37 16.09
CA TYR A 122 7.14 -6.96 15.94
C TYR A 122 6.98 -5.45 16.15
N TYR A 123 6.26 -4.84 15.23
CA TYR A 123 5.81 -3.46 15.31
C TYR A 123 4.31 -3.36 15.06
N PHE A 124 3.69 -2.26 15.48
CA PHE A 124 2.35 -1.91 15.03
C PHE A 124 2.23 -0.42 14.69
N THR A 125 1.23 -0.08 13.86
CA THR A 125 0.77 1.29 13.66
C THR A 125 -0.72 1.34 13.94
N LEU A 126 -1.24 2.47 14.43
CA LEU A 126 -2.68 2.67 14.53
C LEU A 126 -3.29 2.72 13.12
N SER A 127 -4.34 1.94 12.89
CA SER A 127 -5.07 1.93 11.62
C SER A 127 -5.96 3.18 11.49
N GLY A 128 -6.25 3.60 10.25
CA GLY A 128 -7.10 4.77 9.98
C GLY A 128 -6.42 6.13 10.14
N LEU A 129 -5.16 6.17 10.58
CA LEU A 129 -4.36 7.39 10.51
C LEU A 129 -4.13 7.78 9.02
N PRO A 130 -4.22 9.07 8.66
CA PRO A 130 -3.89 9.50 7.30
C PRO A 130 -2.42 9.18 6.93
N PRO A 131 -2.11 8.93 5.65
CA PRO A 131 -0.75 8.58 5.20
C PRO A 131 0.36 9.51 5.72
N ARG A 132 0.10 10.83 5.78
CA ARG A 132 1.04 11.84 6.32
C ARG A 132 1.41 11.62 7.80
N TRP A 133 0.53 10.98 8.57
CA TRP A 133 0.80 10.56 9.94
C TRP A 133 1.44 9.18 9.96
N THR A 134 0.86 8.19 9.28
CA THR A 134 1.35 6.79 9.34
C THR A 134 2.76 6.61 8.80
N ASN A 135 3.18 7.44 7.84
CA ASN A 135 4.50 7.34 7.20
C ASN A 135 5.62 7.95 8.04
N GLN A 136 5.29 8.61 9.16
CA GLN A 136 6.29 9.07 10.11
C GLN A 136 6.68 7.94 11.05
N ASN A 137 7.99 7.75 11.28
CA ASN A 137 8.52 6.79 12.25
C ASN A 137 7.94 7.00 13.65
N TYR A 138 7.50 8.23 13.97
CA TYR A 138 6.73 8.53 15.17
C TYR A 138 5.52 7.58 15.32
N ASN A 139 4.76 7.27 14.28
CA ASN A 139 3.55 6.47 14.43
C ASN A 139 3.78 4.95 14.26
N CYS A 140 5.04 4.49 14.30
CA CYS A 140 5.41 3.07 14.33
C CYS A 140 5.85 2.65 15.74
N HIS A 141 5.24 1.61 16.30
CA HIS A 141 5.35 1.20 17.69
C HIS A 141 5.99 -0.18 17.85
N TYR A 142 7.16 -0.21 18.51
CA TYR A 142 7.85 -1.43 18.91
C TYR A 142 7.07 -2.22 19.96
N LEU A 143 6.98 -3.54 19.76
CA LEU A 143 6.44 -4.49 20.73
C LEU A 143 7.54 -5.38 21.31
N THR A 144 8.25 -6.11 20.45
CA THR A 144 9.28 -7.07 20.89
C THR A 144 10.26 -7.38 19.76
N THR A 145 11.44 -7.87 20.13
CA THR A 145 12.42 -8.44 19.22
C THR A 145 13.16 -9.59 19.89
N SER A 146 13.60 -10.57 19.09
CA SER A 146 14.48 -11.62 19.57
C SER A 146 15.36 -12.15 18.45
N ASN A 147 16.58 -12.51 18.81
CA ASN A 147 17.53 -13.23 17.96
C ASN A 147 17.55 -14.75 18.25
N VAL A 148 16.72 -15.22 19.18
CA VAL A 148 16.64 -16.63 19.58
C VAL A 148 15.23 -17.23 19.47
N ALA A 149 14.18 -16.39 19.46
CA ALA A 149 12.78 -16.81 19.37
C ALA A 149 12.22 -16.58 17.96
N GLY A 150 11.36 -17.49 17.51
CA GLY A 150 10.65 -17.39 16.22
C GLY A 150 9.52 -16.35 16.22
N ALA A 151 8.96 -16.04 15.03
CA ALA A 151 7.90 -15.04 14.92
C ALA A 151 6.63 -15.45 15.66
N MET A 152 6.29 -16.73 15.63
CA MET A 152 5.10 -17.25 16.30
C MET A 152 5.26 -17.33 17.83
N GLU A 153 6.48 -17.55 18.33
CA GLU A 153 6.78 -17.50 19.77
C GLU A 153 6.63 -16.09 20.32
N LEU A 154 7.17 -15.10 19.60
CA LEU A 154 7.00 -13.69 19.92
C LEU A 154 5.55 -13.21 19.80
N ALA A 155 4.77 -13.81 18.90
CA ALA A 155 3.35 -13.52 18.74
C ALA A 155 2.52 -13.95 19.96
N ALA A 156 2.88 -15.04 20.65
CA ALA A 156 2.07 -15.61 21.72
C ALA A 156 1.67 -14.59 22.82
N PRO A 157 2.60 -13.83 23.43
CA PRO A 157 2.22 -12.80 24.41
C PRO A 157 1.41 -11.66 23.78
N ILE A 158 1.74 -11.23 22.56
CA ILE A 158 1.00 -10.17 21.84
C ILE A 158 -0.45 -10.60 21.61
N VAL A 159 -0.66 -11.84 21.17
CA VAL A 159 -1.98 -12.41 20.95
C VAL A 159 -2.75 -12.50 22.26
N SER A 160 -2.11 -12.91 23.36
CA SER A 160 -2.72 -12.94 24.70
C SER A 160 -3.23 -11.55 25.11
N ASP A 161 -2.40 -10.52 24.98
CA ASP A 161 -2.76 -9.14 25.29
C ASP A 161 -3.90 -8.64 24.40
N LEU A 162 -3.87 -8.97 23.10
CA LEU A 162 -4.95 -8.65 22.17
C LEU A 162 -6.25 -9.39 22.50
N ARG A 163 -6.21 -10.65 22.96
CA ARG A 163 -7.42 -11.35 23.43
C ARG A 163 -8.06 -10.59 24.56
N MET A 164 -7.26 -10.17 25.54
CA MET A 164 -7.72 -9.38 26.68
C MET A 164 -8.31 -8.04 26.23
N LEU A 165 -7.64 -7.32 25.31
CA LEU A 165 -8.14 -6.06 24.77
C LEU A 165 -9.47 -6.21 24.00
N VAL A 166 -9.65 -7.30 23.27
CA VAL A 166 -10.90 -7.58 22.54
C VAL A 166 -12.00 -8.06 23.47
N SER A 167 -11.69 -8.91 24.44
CA SER A 167 -12.71 -9.53 25.30
C SER A 167 -13.12 -8.61 26.43
N GLU A 168 -12.18 -8.00 27.15
CA GLU A 168 -12.44 -7.21 28.35
C GLU A 168 -12.22 -5.70 28.15
N GLY A 169 -11.38 -5.32 27.20
CA GLY A 169 -10.90 -3.95 27.06
C GLY A 169 -9.90 -3.58 28.16
N TYR A 170 -9.21 -2.44 27.98
CA TYR A 170 -8.20 -1.95 28.91
C TYR A 170 -8.45 -0.50 29.32
N PRO A 171 -8.48 -0.15 30.62
CA PRO A 171 -8.62 1.23 31.05
C PRO A 171 -7.45 2.09 30.56
N ALA A 172 -7.74 3.17 29.85
CA ALA A 172 -6.75 4.12 29.36
C ALA A 172 -7.24 5.56 29.60
N PHE A 173 -6.33 6.53 29.67
CA PHE A 173 -6.71 7.93 29.83
C PHE A 173 -6.80 8.61 28.46
N ASP A 174 -7.97 9.18 28.14
CA ASP A 174 -8.16 9.97 26.92
C ASP A 174 -7.81 11.43 27.23
N CYS A 175 -6.71 11.91 26.65
CA CYS A 175 -6.21 13.26 26.90
C CYS A 175 -7.11 14.37 26.30
N THR A 176 -8.04 14.03 25.41
CA THR A 176 -9.00 14.96 24.82
C THR A 176 -10.24 15.07 25.70
N LEU A 177 -10.76 13.93 26.16
CA LEU A 177 -11.93 13.88 27.05
C LEU A 177 -11.59 14.18 28.52
N LYS A 178 -10.30 14.08 28.89
CA LYS A 178 -9.81 14.22 30.27
C LYS A 178 -10.41 13.21 31.26
N GLU A 179 -10.75 12.02 30.77
CA GLU A 179 -11.35 10.94 31.56
C GLU A 179 -10.74 9.58 31.22
N GLU A 180 -11.02 8.59 32.07
CA GLU A 180 -10.70 7.20 31.75
C GLU A 180 -11.71 6.63 30.74
N VAL A 181 -11.18 6.08 29.66
CA VAL A 181 -11.90 5.35 28.62
C VAL A 181 -11.59 3.86 28.69
N LEU A 182 -12.45 3.02 28.14
CA LEU A 182 -12.16 1.61 27.93
C LEU A 182 -11.64 1.41 26.51
N LEU A 183 -10.35 1.11 26.40
CA LEU A 183 -9.70 0.84 25.13
C LEU A 183 -10.00 -0.58 24.65
N VAL A 184 -10.43 -0.72 23.39
CA VAL A 184 -10.58 -2.01 22.70
C VAL A 184 -9.76 -1.96 21.42
N SER A 185 -8.93 -2.97 21.18
CA SER A 185 -8.03 -3.00 20.03
C SER A 185 -8.04 -4.39 19.40
N HIS A 186 -7.97 -4.44 18.07
CA HIS A 186 -7.91 -5.67 17.27
C HIS A 186 -6.94 -5.48 16.10
N ILE A 187 -6.46 -6.59 15.54
CA ILE A 187 -5.64 -6.57 14.33
C ILE A 187 -6.58 -6.30 13.14
N LEU A 188 -6.41 -5.15 12.49
CA LEU A 188 -7.09 -4.87 11.23
C LEU A 188 -6.45 -5.68 10.10
N CYS A 189 -5.12 -5.65 10.02
CA CYS A 189 -4.36 -6.50 9.12
C CYS A 189 -2.97 -6.81 9.68
N PHE A 190 -2.40 -7.91 9.21
CA PHE A 190 -1.03 -8.31 9.45
C PHE A 190 -0.21 -8.06 8.19
N LEU A 191 0.96 -7.43 8.35
CA LEU A 191 1.86 -7.06 7.27
C LEU A 191 3.21 -7.76 7.44
N GLY A 192 3.78 -8.21 6.33
CA GLY A 192 5.07 -8.85 6.28
C GLY A 192 5.42 -9.24 4.85
N ASP A 193 6.63 -9.76 4.65
CA ASP A 193 7.01 -10.32 3.38
C ASP A 193 6.26 -11.65 3.10
N SER A 194 6.48 -12.27 1.94
CA SER A 194 5.77 -13.51 1.60
C SER A 194 6.11 -14.70 2.53
N PRO A 195 7.39 -14.95 2.88
CA PRO A 195 7.75 -15.89 3.93
C PRO A 195 7.07 -15.65 5.28
N MET A 196 7.07 -14.40 5.79
CA MET A 196 6.47 -14.07 7.08
C MET A 196 4.95 -14.27 7.06
N HIS A 197 4.27 -13.83 5.99
CA HIS A 197 2.86 -14.13 5.82
C HIS A 197 2.57 -15.64 5.79
N ALA A 198 3.45 -16.45 5.21
CA ALA A 198 3.27 -17.89 5.19
C ALA A 198 3.38 -18.48 6.61
N GLU A 199 4.37 -18.04 7.40
CA GLU A 199 4.55 -18.45 8.80
C GLU A 199 3.33 -18.09 9.66
N ILE A 200 2.84 -16.85 9.57
CA ILE A 200 1.74 -16.31 10.38
C ILE A 200 0.40 -16.97 10.03
N THR A 201 0.23 -17.38 8.77
CA THR A 201 -0.99 -18.05 8.30
C THR A 201 -0.89 -19.57 8.38
N SER A 202 0.19 -20.12 8.96
CA SER A 202 0.46 -21.56 8.96
C SER A 202 0.34 -22.19 7.57
N THR A 203 0.74 -21.46 6.53
CA THR A 203 0.78 -21.94 5.15
C THR A 203 2.22 -22.21 4.70
N PRO A 204 2.43 -23.11 3.72
CA PRO A 204 3.78 -23.36 3.20
C PRO A 204 4.35 -22.13 2.50
N ASN A 205 5.68 -21.98 2.55
CA ASN A 205 6.36 -20.95 1.76
C ASN A 205 6.06 -21.17 0.26
N PRO A 206 5.56 -20.15 -0.47
CA PRO A 206 5.00 -20.33 -1.81
C PRO A 206 5.93 -20.97 -2.85
N GLY A 207 7.25 -20.70 -2.80
CA GLY A 207 8.17 -20.96 -3.91
C GLY A 207 8.16 -22.38 -4.48
N ASN A 208 8.11 -23.40 -3.62
CA ASN A 208 8.13 -24.82 -3.99
C ASN A 208 6.91 -25.60 -3.49
N SER A 209 5.87 -24.90 -3.02
CA SER A 209 4.70 -25.52 -2.41
C SER A 209 3.75 -26.08 -3.47
N LEU A 210 3.09 -27.19 -3.16
CA LEU A 210 1.91 -27.67 -3.87
C LEU A 210 0.67 -26.81 -3.58
N HIS A 211 0.67 -26.07 -2.47
CA HIS A 211 -0.34 -25.09 -2.07
C HIS A 211 0.33 -23.72 -1.91
N PRO A 212 0.61 -22.99 -3.00
CA PRO A 212 1.45 -21.79 -2.94
C PRO A 212 0.70 -20.51 -2.59
N CYS A 213 -0.64 -20.53 -2.57
CA CYS A 213 -1.44 -19.37 -2.18
C CYS A 213 -1.92 -19.49 -0.73
N ARG A 214 -1.84 -18.36 -0.01
CA ARG A 214 -2.40 -18.23 1.34
C ARG A 214 -3.87 -17.78 1.36
N ALA A 215 -4.31 -17.11 0.30
CA ALA A 215 -5.66 -16.52 0.22
C ALA A 215 -6.69 -17.47 -0.43
N CYS A 216 -6.28 -18.32 -1.38
CA CYS A 216 -7.17 -19.25 -2.07
C CYS A 216 -6.67 -20.70 -2.00
N ALA A 217 -7.53 -21.64 -2.39
CA ALA A 217 -7.27 -23.07 -2.36
C ALA A 217 -6.41 -23.56 -3.55
N LEU A 218 -5.63 -22.67 -4.18
CA LEU A 218 -4.69 -22.99 -5.25
C LEU A 218 -3.82 -24.17 -4.84
N SER A 219 -3.93 -25.26 -5.60
CA SER A 219 -3.21 -26.49 -5.30
C SER A 219 -2.92 -27.33 -6.54
N ALA A 220 -1.90 -28.16 -6.44
CA ALA A 220 -1.54 -29.13 -7.48
C ALA A 220 -1.20 -30.48 -6.84
N ALA A 221 -1.57 -31.59 -7.50
CA ALA A 221 -1.24 -32.94 -7.03
C ALA A 221 0.28 -33.21 -7.05
N SER A 222 0.99 -32.58 -7.98
CA SER A 222 2.45 -32.64 -8.11
C SER A 222 2.98 -31.37 -8.74
N VAL A 223 4.30 -31.14 -8.70
CA VAL A 223 4.94 -30.00 -9.37
C VAL A 223 4.64 -30.00 -10.87
N ARG A 224 4.59 -31.18 -11.51
CA ARG A 224 4.23 -31.32 -12.93
C ARG A 224 2.78 -30.93 -13.22
N SER A 225 1.88 -31.13 -12.25
CA SER A 225 0.46 -30.80 -12.41
C SER A 225 0.18 -29.29 -12.39
N LYS A 226 1.20 -28.45 -12.16
CA LYS A 226 1.06 -26.99 -12.28
C LYS A 226 0.98 -26.53 -13.73
N ALA A 227 1.42 -27.36 -14.68
CA ALA A 227 1.41 -27.07 -16.11
C ALA A 227 0.11 -27.55 -16.78
N THR A 228 -1.03 -27.40 -16.10
CA THR A 228 -2.37 -27.79 -16.60
C THR A 228 -3.38 -26.66 -16.43
N MET A 229 -4.47 -26.73 -17.18
CA MET A 229 -5.55 -25.74 -17.11
C MET A 229 -6.25 -25.73 -15.73
N ASP A 230 -6.38 -26.90 -15.10
CA ASP A 230 -7.02 -27.08 -13.80
C ASP A 230 -6.35 -26.30 -12.67
N TYR A 231 -5.07 -25.96 -12.82
CA TYR A 231 -4.30 -25.23 -11.80
C TYR A 231 -4.70 -23.75 -11.66
N ILE A 232 -5.48 -23.17 -12.58
CA ILE A 232 -5.66 -21.72 -12.66
C ILE A 232 -6.94 -21.22 -11.96
N LYS A 233 -7.87 -22.12 -11.58
CA LYS A 233 -9.17 -21.74 -10.98
C LYS A 233 -9.38 -22.39 -9.62
N HIS A 234 -9.37 -21.59 -8.55
CA HIS A 234 -9.58 -22.11 -7.20
C HIS A 234 -10.45 -21.21 -6.32
N PRO A 235 -11.32 -21.81 -5.48
CA PRO A 235 -12.15 -21.07 -4.56
C PRO A 235 -11.29 -20.42 -3.44
N PRO A 236 -11.85 -19.43 -2.71
CA PRO A 236 -11.22 -18.89 -1.52
C PRO A 236 -10.87 -19.98 -0.50
N ARG A 237 -9.75 -19.79 0.21
CA ARG A 237 -9.33 -20.70 1.28
C ARG A 237 -9.91 -20.21 2.59
N LEU A 238 -10.54 -21.10 3.35
CA LEU A 238 -11.14 -20.71 4.62
C LEU A 238 -10.15 -20.86 5.77
N TRP A 239 -10.07 -19.86 6.64
CA TRP A 239 -9.19 -19.85 7.81
C TRP A 239 -9.48 -21.02 8.77
N GLU A 240 -10.76 -21.31 9.01
CA GLU A 240 -11.18 -22.44 9.84
C GLU A 240 -10.75 -23.79 9.26
N GLN A 241 -10.70 -23.91 7.93
CA GLN A 241 -10.15 -25.11 7.29
C GLN A 241 -8.65 -25.23 7.59
N ILE A 242 -7.86 -24.15 7.51
CA ILE A 242 -6.43 -24.17 7.86
C ILE A 242 -6.23 -24.67 9.29
N LYS A 243 -6.96 -24.08 10.25
CA LYS A 243 -6.90 -24.51 11.67
C LYS A 243 -7.24 -25.99 11.83
N SER A 244 -8.34 -26.44 11.20
CA SER A 244 -8.75 -27.84 11.22
C SER A 244 -7.67 -28.76 10.66
N GLN A 245 -7.04 -28.39 9.55
CA GLN A 245 -5.96 -29.18 8.96
C GLN A 245 -4.70 -29.20 9.84
N CYS A 246 -4.32 -28.08 10.47
CA CYS A 246 -3.24 -28.05 11.45
C CYS A 246 -3.54 -29.02 12.62
N TYR A 247 -4.77 -29.02 13.13
CA TYR A 247 -5.19 -29.94 14.17
C TYR A 247 -5.14 -31.41 13.74
N LYS A 248 -5.48 -31.72 12.48
CA LYS A 248 -5.34 -33.07 11.93
C LYS A 248 -3.88 -33.52 11.87
N VAL A 249 -2.98 -32.67 11.37
CA VAL A 249 -1.53 -32.97 11.32
C VAL A 249 -0.99 -33.18 12.73
N TRP A 250 -1.38 -32.31 13.67
CA TRP A 250 -1.01 -32.42 15.08
C TRP A 250 -1.51 -33.73 15.73
N SER A 251 -2.79 -34.03 15.57
CA SER A 251 -3.42 -35.27 16.10
C SER A 251 -2.75 -36.52 15.53
N MET A 252 -2.36 -36.45 14.25
CA MET A 252 -1.65 -37.51 13.58
C MET A 252 -0.25 -37.73 14.16
N ALA A 253 0.45 -36.65 14.51
CA ALA A 253 1.76 -36.70 15.12
C ALA A 253 1.73 -37.34 16.52
N LYS A 254 0.62 -37.29 17.27
CA LYS A 254 0.51 -37.91 18.59
C LYS A 254 0.63 -39.44 18.59
N ARG A 255 0.36 -40.11 17.47
CA ARG A 255 0.47 -41.57 17.31
C ARG A 255 1.91 -41.97 16.95
N PRO A 256 2.36 -43.21 17.18
CA PRO A 256 3.68 -43.69 16.71
C PRO A 256 3.65 -43.82 15.18
N ARG A 257 3.87 -42.71 14.49
CA ARG A 257 4.11 -42.61 13.04
C ARG A 257 5.51 -42.06 12.81
N THR A 258 6.08 -42.21 11.62
CA THR A 258 7.38 -41.59 11.31
C THR A 258 7.25 -40.08 11.11
N LYS A 259 8.32 -39.34 11.43
CA LYS A 259 8.45 -37.90 11.14
C LYS A 259 8.16 -37.59 9.66
N THR A 260 8.59 -38.46 8.76
CA THR A 260 8.33 -38.37 7.31
C THR A 260 6.83 -38.44 6.98
N ALA A 261 6.08 -39.37 7.60
CA ALA A 261 4.63 -39.47 7.36
C ALA A 261 3.89 -38.20 7.83
N VAL A 262 4.34 -37.59 8.93
CA VAL A 262 3.81 -36.30 9.41
C VAL A 262 4.11 -35.17 8.43
N GLY A 263 5.34 -35.10 7.92
CA GLY A 263 5.73 -34.15 6.88
C GLY A 263 4.92 -34.27 5.59
N ASN A 264 4.64 -35.51 5.14
CA ASN A 264 3.82 -35.75 3.96
C ASN A 264 2.38 -35.27 4.16
N SER A 265 1.77 -35.54 5.32
CA SER A 265 0.41 -35.06 5.63
C SER A 265 0.33 -33.52 5.68
N SER A 266 1.33 -32.87 6.27
CA SER A 266 1.44 -31.39 6.25
C SER A 266 1.46 -30.86 4.82
N SER A 267 2.20 -31.52 3.92
CA SER A 267 2.30 -31.14 2.50
C SER A 267 0.97 -31.36 1.76
N THR A 268 0.31 -32.51 1.97
CA THR A 268 -1.00 -32.84 1.35
C THR A 268 -2.11 -31.88 1.78
N HIS A 269 -2.11 -31.45 3.04
CA HIS A 269 -3.11 -30.50 3.53
C HIS A 269 -2.72 -29.04 3.29
N GLY A 270 -1.52 -28.78 2.75
CA GLY A 270 -1.02 -27.45 2.48
C GLY A 270 -0.90 -26.57 3.71
N VAL A 271 -0.50 -27.13 4.86
CA VAL A 271 -0.34 -26.40 6.13
C VAL A 271 1.07 -26.56 6.69
N LYS A 272 1.60 -25.51 7.31
CA LYS A 272 2.93 -25.48 7.91
C LYS A 272 2.93 -24.59 9.15
N ASP A 273 2.44 -25.15 10.26
CA ASP A 273 2.44 -24.49 11.56
C ASP A 273 3.83 -24.62 12.23
N MET A 274 4.50 -23.50 12.43
CA MET A 274 5.88 -23.48 12.93
C MET A 274 5.98 -23.85 14.42
N ILE A 275 5.00 -23.46 15.24
CA ILE A 275 4.97 -23.82 16.65
C ILE A 275 4.78 -25.33 16.79
N ASN A 276 3.72 -25.86 16.17
CA ASN A 276 3.42 -27.28 16.26
C ASN A 276 4.56 -28.11 15.67
N ARG A 277 5.22 -27.64 14.61
CA ARG A 277 6.40 -28.31 14.05
C ARG A 277 7.55 -28.42 15.05
N ALA A 278 7.90 -27.34 15.76
CA ALA A 278 8.96 -27.38 16.76
C ALA A 278 8.65 -28.40 17.87
N ILE A 279 7.39 -28.44 18.31
CA ILE A 279 6.92 -29.41 19.30
C ILE A 279 6.96 -30.86 18.75
N ILE A 280 6.50 -31.07 17.52
CA ILE A 280 6.54 -32.37 16.84
C ILE A 280 7.99 -32.86 16.70
N ASP A 281 8.89 -31.97 16.26
CA ASP A 281 10.31 -32.28 16.09
C ASP A 281 10.93 -32.70 17.42
N ARG A 282 10.70 -31.92 18.49
CA ARG A 282 11.18 -32.24 19.83
C ARG A 282 10.63 -33.57 20.35
N ARG A 283 9.34 -33.83 20.16
CA ARG A 283 8.72 -35.12 20.53
C ARG A 283 9.43 -36.29 19.86
N TYR A 284 9.76 -36.19 18.57
CA TYR A 284 10.45 -37.27 17.87
C TYR A 284 11.88 -37.48 18.37
N GLU A 285 12.61 -36.41 18.72
CA GLU A 285 13.93 -36.53 19.37
C GLU A 285 13.85 -37.25 20.73
N VAL A 286 12.81 -36.96 21.53
CA VAL A 286 12.57 -37.57 22.83
C VAL A 286 12.21 -39.06 22.68
N LEU A 287 11.37 -39.40 21.71
CA LEU A 287 11.01 -40.78 21.38
C LEU A 287 12.22 -41.59 20.87
N GLU A 288 13.07 -40.98 20.04
CA GLU A 288 14.34 -41.58 19.61
C GLU A 288 15.28 -41.83 20.81
N SER A 289 15.17 -41.01 21.86
CA SER A 289 15.91 -41.14 23.12
C SER A 289 15.23 -42.07 24.14
N GLY A 290 14.13 -42.75 23.80
CA GLY A 290 13.42 -43.70 24.66
C GLY A 290 12.62 -43.11 25.83
N HIS A 291 12.39 -41.79 25.85
CA HIS A 291 11.66 -41.09 26.92
C HIS A 291 10.20 -40.79 26.51
N GLU A 292 9.33 -40.53 27.49
CA GLU A 292 7.95 -40.09 27.22
C GLU A 292 7.87 -38.56 27.00
N PRO A 293 7.00 -38.09 26.07
CA PRO A 293 6.77 -36.65 25.88
C PRO A 293 6.04 -36.01 27.08
N THR A 294 6.44 -34.80 27.46
CA THR A 294 5.85 -33.93 28.49
C THR A 294 4.49 -33.35 28.09
N GLU A 295 3.74 -32.75 29.02
CA GLU A 295 2.43 -32.12 28.71
C GLU A 295 2.48 -30.94 27.72
N PRO A 296 3.45 -30.00 27.81
CA PRO A 296 3.63 -28.98 26.78
C PRO A 296 3.84 -29.58 25.38
N GLU A 297 4.51 -30.74 25.31
CA GLU A 297 4.71 -31.50 24.05
C GLU A 297 3.45 -32.24 23.57
N ARG A 298 2.34 -32.14 24.32
CA ARG A 298 1.02 -32.73 24.02
C ARG A 298 -0.07 -31.68 23.75
N LYS A 299 0.22 -30.38 23.93
CA LYS A 299 -0.74 -29.28 23.78
C LYS A 299 -0.64 -28.57 22.43
N PHE A 300 -1.80 -28.34 21.79
CA PHE A 300 -1.93 -27.49 20.60
C PHE A 300 -2.02 -26.02 21.03
N LEU A 301 -1.34 -25.10 20.33
CA LEU A 301 -1.42 -23.66 20.60
C LEU A 301 -2.44 -22.97 19.67
N GLU A 302 -3.36 -22.21 20.27
CA GLU A 302 -4.49 -21.58 19.58
C GLU A 302 -4.14 -20.23 18.93
N THR A 303 -4.87 -19.88 17.87
CA THR A 303 -4.72 -18.63 17.10
C THR A 303 -5.34 -17.40 17.76
N ALA A 304 -5.01 -16.20 17.28
CA ALA A 304 -5.62 -14.95 17.76
C ALA A 304 -7.13 -14.86 17.45
N PRO A 305 -7.95 -14.34 18.38
CA PRO A 305 -9.38 -14.13 18.18
C PRO A 305 -9.60 -12.95 17.22
N GLY A 306 -10.58 -13.07 16.33
CA GLY A 306 -10.95 -12.01 15.38
C GLY A 306 -10.00 -11.82 14.19
N PHE A 307 -8.92 -12.60 14.08
CA PHE A 307 -7.98 -12.56 12.95
C PHE A 307 -8.25 -13.73 11.98
N ASP A 308 -8.45 -13.40 10.71
CA ASP A 308 -8.56 -14.34 9.59
C ASP A 308 -7.28 -14.29 8.76
N GLY A 309 -6.41 -15.28 8.90
CA GLY A 309 -5.12 -15.29 8.19
C GLY A 309 -5.23 -15.23 6.65
N CYS A 310 -6.34 -15.71 6.07
CA CYS A 310 -6.55 -15.67 4.63
C CYS A 310 -6.99 -14.28 4.15
N ARG A 311 -7.79 -13.56 4.95
CA ARG A 311 -8.42 -12.28 4.58
C ARG A 311 -7.71 -11.05 5.16
N ASP A 312 -6.98 -11.22 6.26
CA ASP A 312 -6.31 -10.14 7.01
C ASP A 312 -4.79 -10.06 6.73
N THR A 313 -4.28 -10.81 5.75
CA THR A 313 -2.90 -10.70 5.23
C THR A 313 -2.87 -10.15 3.80
N PRO A 314 -3.09 -8.84 3.61
CA PRO A 314 -3.28 -8.24 2.30
C PRO A 314 -2.10 -8.46 1.34
N VAL A 315 -2.34 -8.19 0.05
CA VAL A 315 -1.32 -8.26 -0.99
C VAL A 315 -0.30 -7.14 -0.83
N GLU A 316 0.77 -7.39 -0.07
CA GLU A 316 1.83 -6.41 0.18
C GLU A 316 2.56 -6.03 -1.13
N ILE A 317 2.36 -4.80 -1.59
CA ILE A 317 2.72 -4.35 -2.94
C ILE A 317 4.23 -4.19 -3.15
N LEU A 318 5.03 -3.91 -2.12
CA LEU A 318 6.47 -3.83 -2.28
C LEU A 318 7.05 -5.21 -2.62
N HIS A 319 6.67 -6.24 -1.89
CA HIS A 319 7.18 -7.59 -2.06
C HIS A 319 6.50 -8.32 -3.21
N VAL A 320 5.20 -8.14 -3.41
CA VAL A 320 4.44 -8.86 -4.46
C VAL A 320 4.61 -8.18 -5.81
N PHE A 321 4.39 -6.87 -5.89
CA PHE A 321 4.39 -6.15 -7.17
C PHE A 321 5.81 -5.73 -7.56
N LEU A 322 6.50 -4.89 -6.77
CA LEU A 322 7.84 -4.39 -7.13
C LEU A 322 8.91 -5.48 -7.10
N LEU A 323 9.13 -6.11 -5.94
CA LEU A 323 10.14 -7.16 -5.73
C LEU A 323 9.66 -8.55 -6.18
N GLY A 324 8.52 -8.62 -6.86
CA GLY A 324 7.99 -9.82 -7.50
C GLY A 324 7.81 -9.57 -8.98
N VAL A 325 6.60 -9.17 -9.38
CA VAL A 325 6.17 -8.99 -10.78
C VAL A 325 7.17 -8.13 -11.57
N VAL A 326 7.37 -6.87 -11.17
CA VAL A 326 8.22 -5.92 -11.89
C VAL A 326 9.66 -6.41 -11.93
N LYS A 327 10.20 -6.87 -10.79
CA LYS A 327 11.53 -7.45 -10.70
C LYS A 327 11.75 -8.62 -11.66
N TYR A 328 10.75 -9.48 -11.85
CA TYR A 328 10.89 -10.61 -12.75
C TYR A 328 10.96 -10.15 -14.21
N LEU A 329 10.06 -9.26 -14.64
CA LEU A 329 10.04 -8.75 -16.01
C LEU A 329 11.30 -7.92 -16.34
N VAL A 330 11.69 -6.99 -15.46
CA VAL A 330 12.89 -6.16 -15.66
C VAL A 330 14.14 -7.03 -15.78
N ARG A 331 14.31 -8.03 -14.90
CA ARG A 331 15.51 -8.88 -14.92
C ARG A 331 15.55 -9.80 -16.13
N ASP A 332 14.38 -10.29 -16.58
CA ASP A 332 14.30 -11.09 -17.79
C ASP A 332 14.72 -10.28 -19.01
N PHE A 333 14.09 -9.13 -19.20
CA PHE A 333 14.37 -8.22 -20.32
C PHE A 333 15.83 -7.76 -20.35
N MET A 334 16.33 -7.17 -19.25
CA MET A 334 17.70 -6.64 -19.18
C MET A 334 18.77 -7.72 -19.37
N ARG A 335 18.48 -8.99 -19.06
CA ARG A 335 19.43 -10.09 -19.29
C ARG A 335 19.58 -10.42 -20.77
N ARG A 336 18.51 -10.30 -21.56
CA ARG A 336 18.51 -10.60 -23.00
C ARG A 336 19.16 -9.52 -23.86
N LEU A 337 19.20 -8.28 -23.38
CA LEU A 337 19.82 -7.17 -24.10
C LEU A 337 21.34 -7.37 -24.31
N SER A 338 21.81 -6.99 -25.50
CA SER A 338 23.22 -6.95 -25.86
C SER A 338 23.97 -5.90 -25.04
N ALA A 339 25.31 -5.91 -25.09
CA ALA A 339 26.12 -4.87 -24.44
C ALA A 339 25.88 -3.49 -25.06
N GLU A 340 25.66 -3.42 -26.37
CA GLU A 340 25.39 -2.19 -27.12
C GLU A 340 24.00 -1.62 -26.77
N ASP A 341 22.95 -2.45 -26.78
CA ASP A 341 21.60 -2.00 -26.40
C ASP A 341 21.56 -1.46 -24.97
N LYS A 342 22.36 -2.04 -24.06
CA LYS A 342 22.50 -1.52 -22.69
C LYS A 342 23.10 -0.12 -22.66
N LEU A 343 24.06 0.20 -23.52
CA LEU A 343 24.59 1.56 -23.65
C LEU A 343 23.51 2.53 -24.14
N ASN A 344 22.71 2.12 -25.11
CA ASN A 344 21.60 2.93 -25.62
C ASN A 344 20.49 3.13 -24.57
N VAL A 345 20.16 2.10 -23.79
CA VAL A 345 19.28 2.19 -22.61
C VAL A 345 19.83 3.17 -21.58
N LYS A 346 21.14 3.14 -21.31
CA LYS A 346 21.79 4.10 -20.41
C LYS A 346 21.65 5.54 -20.91
N ALA A 347 21.88 5.78 -22.20
CA ALA A 347 21.75 7.11 -22.81
C ALA A 347 20.30 7.65 -22.71
N ARG A 348 19.31 6.77 -22.90
CA ARG A 348 17.89 7.12 -22.70
C ARG A 348 17.57 7.45 -21.25
N TYR A 349 18.06 6.68 -20.27
CA TYR A 349 17.92 7.04 -18.85
C TYR A 349 18.59 8.37 -18.51
N GLN A 350 19.73 8.68 -19.12
CA GLN A 350 20.49 9.92 -18.88
C GLN A 350 19.71 11.18 -19.27
N THR A 351 18.86 11.07 -20.29
CA THR A 351 18.10 12.20 -20.88
C THR A 351 16.59 12.13 -20.60
N PHE A 352 16.14 11.11 -19.87
CA PHE A 352 14.74 10.95 -19.51
C PHE A 352 14.23 12.10 -18.63
N ASN A 353 13.13 12.73 -19.03
CA ASN A 353 12.57 13.85 -18.28
C ASN A 353 11.85 13.35 -17.01
N ILE A 354 12.41 13.65 -15.84
CA ILE A 354 11.84 13.25 -14.55
C ILE A 354 10.81 14.24 -13.99
N ASP A 355 10.55 15.35 -14.68
CA ASP A 355 9.64 16.37 -14.19
C ASP A 355 8.21 15.82 -14.02
N GLY A 356 7.56 16.15 -12.90
CA GLY A 356 6.24 15.61 -12.57
C GLY A 356 6.21 14.16 -12.05
N LEU A 357 7.32 13.43 -11.96
CA LEU A 357 7.35 12.02 -11.48
C LEU A 357 7.66 11.85 -9.99
N ASN A 358 7.94 12.94 -9.27
CA ASN A 358 8.43 12.90 -7.87
C ASN A 358 9.67 11.99 -7.70
N ILE A 359 10.55 11.96 -8.73
CA ILE A 359 11.84 11.27 -8.70
C ILE A 359 12.92 12.34 -8.51
N PRO A 360 13.79 12.23 -7.49
CA PRO A 360 14.79 13.27 -7.22
C PRO A 360 15.94 13.28 -8.23
N SER A 361 16.37 12.11 -8.68
CA SER A 361 17.39 11.95 -9.72
C SER A 361 17.39 10.53 -10.28
N ILE A 362 17.92 10.38 -11.50
CA ILE A 362 18.18 9.09 -12.13
C ILE A 362 19.68 8.82 -12.15
N GLN A 363 20.07 7.64 -11.66
CA GLN A 363 21.44 7.15 -11.74
C GLN A 363 21.55 6.18 -12.92
N ALA A 364 21.65 6.71 -14.15
CA ALA A 364 21.56 5.92 -15.38
C ALA A 364 22.54 4.74 -15.41
N SER A 365 23.82 4.96 -15.06
CA SER A 365 24.82 3.90 -14.94
C SER A 365 24.42 2.80 -13.96
N TYR A 366 23.83 3.15 -12.82
CA TYR A 366 23.38 2.17 -11.84
C TYR A 366 22.17 1.38 -12.35
N LEU A 367 21.20 2.07 -12.97
CA LEU A 367 20.00 1.43 -13.50
C LEU A 367 20.32 0.44 -14.63
N THR A 368 21.34 0.72 -15.44
CA THR A 368 21.74 -0.18 -16.51
C THR A 368 22.65 -1.32 -16.04
N ASN A 369 23.63 -1.05 -15.16
CA ASN A 369 24.66 -2.05 -14.82
C ASN A 369 24.31 -2.91 -13.61
N HIS A 370 23.40 -2.44 -12.74
CA HIS A 370 23.10 -3.08 -11.46
C HIS A 370 21.61 -3.43 -11.31
N TYR A 371 20.91 -3.68 -12.42
CA TYR A 371 19.49 -4.08 -12.45
C TYR A 371 19.16 -5.33 -11.61
N SER A 372 20.16 -6.17 -11.32
CA SER A 372 20.02 -7.30 -10.40
C SER A 372 19.94 -6.89 -8.93
N ASN A 373 20.39 -5.70 -8.55
CA ASN A 373 20.49 -5.24 -7.15
C ASN A 373 19.43 -4.19 -6.76
N PHE A 374 18.48 -3.92 -7.65
CA PHE A 374 17.42 -2.96 -7.40
C PHE A 374 16.61 -3.23 -6.14
N ILE A 375 16.25 -2.14 -5.47
CA ILE A 375 15.28 -2.10 -4.39
C ILE A 375 13.96 -1.47 -4.88
N GLY A 376 12.94 -1.40 -4.02
CA GLY A 376 11.60 -0.92 -4.39
C GLY A 376 11.60 0.43 -5.11
N LYS A 377 12.37 1.41 -4.61
CA LYS A 377 12.46 2.76 -5.23
C LYS A 377 12.98 2.71 -6.66
N ASP A 378 13.94 1.83 -6.96
CA ASP A 378 14.55 1.74 -8.28
C ASP A 378 13.54 1.14 -9.27
N PHE A 379 12.77 0.12 -8.85
CA PHE A 379 11.69 -0.43 -9.67
C PHE A 379 10.56 0.58 -9.95
N ARG A 380 10.26 1.49 -9.02
CA ARG A 380 9.32 2.60 -9.28
C ARG A 380 9.84 3.57 -10.34
N VAL A 381 11.15 3.82 -10.39
CA VAL A 381 11.77 4.62 -11.46
C VAL A 381 11.65 3.90 -12.80
N VAL A 382 11.98 2.60 -12.83
CA VAL A 382 11.89 1.80 -14.07
C VAL A 382 10.46 1.75 -14.60
N LEU A 383 9.45 1.51 -13.76
CA LEU A 383 8.05 1.50 -14.21
C LEU A 383 7.65 2.78 -14.95
N GLN A 384 8.02 3.94 -14.39
CA GLN A 384 7.66 5.24 -14.94
C GLN A 384 8.45 5.60 -16.21
N ALA A 385 9.64 5.02 -16.39
CA ALA A 385 10.52 5.30 -17.51
C ALA A 385 10.49 4.23 -18.62
N ALA A 386 10.02 3.02 -18.32
CA ALA A 386 10.09 1.86 -19.20
C ALA A 386 9.54 2.11 -20.62
N PRO A 387 8.38 2.79 -20.80
CA PRO A 387 7.87 3.08 -22.14
C PRO A 387 8.87 3.82 -23.03
N PHE A 388 9.63 4.75 -22.45
CA PHE A 388 10.51 5.67 -23.20
C PHE A 388 11.95 5.18 -23.28
N VAL A 389 12.32 4.29 -22.37
CA VAL A 389 13.70 3.80 -22.22
C VAL A 389 13.87 2.39 -22.76
N LEU A 390 12.84 1.54 -22.69
CA LEU A 390 12.96 0.11 -22.98
C LEU A 390 12.18 -0.35 -24.23
N PHE A 391 11.09 0.32 -24.62
CA PHE A 391 10.18 -0.20 -25.67
C PHE A 391 10.81 -0.30 -27.06
N GLU A 392 11.83 0.51 -27.35
CA GLU A 392 12.57 0.48 -28.63
C GLU A 392 13.27 -0.87 -28.86
N TYR A 393 13.55 -1.62 -27.79
CA TYR A 393 14.22 -2.93 -27.84
C TYR A 393 13.26 -4.09 -27.55
N MET A 394 11.95 -3.84 -27.65
CA MET A 394 10.89 -4.84 -27.50
C MET A 394 10.22 -5.08 -28.85
N ASP A 395 9.86 -6.33 -29.13
CA ASP A 395 8.87 -6.62 -30.17
C ASP A 395 7.45 -6.17 -29.73
N ASP A 396 6.48 -6.24 -30.64
CA ASP A 396 5.12 -5.76 -30.36
C ASP A 396 4.40 -6.57 -29.27
N VAL A 397 4.73 -7.85 -29.11
CA VAL A 397 4.13 -8.73 -28.08
C VAL A 397 4.65 -8.32 -26.70
N GLU A 398 5.97 -8.20 -26.55
CA GLU A 398 6.61 -7.73 -25.32
C GLU A 398 6.13 -6.32 -24.98
N ARG A 399 6.07 -5.42 -25.96
CA ARG A 399 5.63 -4.04 -25.76
C ARG A 399 4.19 -3.97 -25.28
N THR A 400 3.30 -4.82 -25.82
CA THR A 400 1.89 -4.89 -25.38
C THR A 400 1.80 -5.38 -23.93
N LEU A 401 2.57 -6.39 -23.54
CA LEU A 401 2.65 -6.88 -22.15
C LEU A 401 3.14 -5.78 -21.20
N TRP A 402 4.24 -5.11 -21.54
CA TRP A 402 4.81 -4.04 -20.72
C TRP A 402 3.89 -2.81 -20.64
N THR A 403 3.16 -2.51 -21.71
CA THR A 403 2.11 -1.48 -21.71
C THR A 403 1.04 -1.81 -20.67
N ALA A 404 0.56 -3.06 -20.62
CA ALA A 404 -0.41 -3.46 -19.60
C ALA A 404 0.14 -3.34 -18.17
N LEU A 405 1.42 -3.68 -17.95
CA LEU A 405 2.08 -3.46 -16.65
C LEU A 405 2.14 -1.96 -16.29
N CYS A 406 2.50 -1.11 -17.25
CA CYS A 406 2.61 0.33 -17.07
C CYS A 406 1.24 0.99 -16.83
N GLN A 407 0.15 0.43 -17.37
CA GLN A 407 -1.22 0.88 -17.10
C GLN A 407 -1.74 0.39 -15.74
N LEU A 408 -1.33 -0.80 -15.29
CA LEU A 408 -1.69 -1.35 -13.99
C LEU A 408 -0.98 -0.61 -12.83
N ALA A 409 0.30 -0.28 -12.99
CA ALA A 409 1.12 0.26 -11.91
C ALA A 409 0.57 1.55 -11.26
N PRO A 410 0.09 2.57 -12.00
CA PRO A 410 -0.54 3.76 -11.42
C PRO A 410 -1.73 3.42 -10.51
N LEU A 411 -2.56 2.44 -10.88
CA LEU A 411 -3.70 2.01 -10.05
C LEU A 411 -3.23 1.33 -8.76
N VAL A 412 -2.16 0.54 -8.82
CA VAL A 412 -1.56 -0.11 -7.63
C VAL A 412 -1.00 0.92 -6.66
N PHE A 413 -0.41 2.01 -7.15
CA PHE A 413 0.22 3.05 -6.32
C PHE A 413 -0.64 4.29 -6.05
N GLN A 414 -1.87 4.33 -6.57
CA GLN A 414 -2.80 5.42 -6.35
C GLN A 414 -3.11 5.57 -4.86
N THR A 415 -2.87 6.75 -4.30
CA THR A 415 -2.96 7.00 -2.84
C THR A 415 -4.35 7.45 -2.37
N HIS A 416 -5.23 7.79 -3.29
CA HIS A 416 -6.60 8.24 -3.02
C HIS A 416 -7.58 7.57 -3.99
N ILE A 417 -8.66 6.98 -3.48
CA ILE A 417 -9.71 6.37 -4.28
C ILE A 417 -10.98 7.21 -4.08
N GLU A 418 -11.46 7.84 -5.14
CA GLU A 418 -12.68 8.68 -5.10
C GLU A 418 -13.94 7.81 -4.98
N ASP A 419 -14.05 6.79 -5.83
CA ASP A 419 -15.14 5.82 -5.83
C ASP A 419 -14.56 4.40 -5.83
N MET A 420 -14.86 3.64 -4.76
CA MET A 420 -14.35 2.28 -4.59
C MET A 420 -14.93 1.32 -5.64
N ALA A 421 -16.20 1.44 -6.00
CA ALA A 421 -16.82 0.52 -6.96
C ALA A 421 -16.22 0.69 -8.36
N VAL A 422 -16.09 1.94 -8.83
CA VAL A 422 -15.45 2.26 -10.10
C VAL A 422 -13.99 1.82 -10.11
N PHE A 423 -13.27 2.07 -9.01
CA PHE A 423 -11.87 1.64 -8.88
C PHE A 423 -11.71 0.12 -8.94
N GLN A 424 -12.59 -0.65 -8.27
CA GLN A 424 -12.53 -2.12 -8.30
C GLN A 424 -12.71 -2.68 -9.71
N VAL A 425 -13.66 -2.13 -10.50
CA VAL A 425 -13.88 -2.55 -11.90
C VAL A 425 -12.63 -2.29 -12.74
N ARG A 426 -12.05 -1.09 -12.63
CA ARG A 426 -10.83 -0.71 -13.37
C ARG A 426 -9.63 -1.57 -12.96
N LEU A 427 -9.42 -1.76 -11.66
CA LEU A 427 -8.32 -2.57 -11.14
C LEU A 427 -8.45 -4.02 -11.62
N ALA A 428 -9.65 -4.61 -11.54
CA ALA A 428 -9.90 -5.97 -12.00
C ALA A 428 -9.60 -6.12 -13.51
N TYR A 429 -10.04 -5.17 -14.33
CA TYR A 429 -9.75 -5.14 -15.76
C TYR A 429 -8.24 -5.13 -16.03
N HIS A 430 -7.49 -4.21 -15.43
CA HIS A 430 -6.05 -4.08 -15.68
C HIS A 430 -5.24 -5.26 -15.14
N VAL A 431 -5.61 -5.83 -13.98
CA VAL A 431 -4.99 -7.05 -13.45
C VAL A 431 -5.22 -8.22 -14.41
N ARG A 432 -6.48 -8.44 -14.86
CA ARG A 432 -6.81 -9.53 -15.78
C ARG A 432 -6.11 -9.36 -17.13
N LYS A 433 -6.10 -8.15 -17.71
CA LYS A 433 -5.40 -7.85 -18.96
C LYS A 433 -3.89 -8.14 -18.85
N PHE A 434 -3.25 -7.69 -17.78
CA PHE A 434 -1.83 -7.96 -17.56
C PHE A 434 -1.54 -9.46 -17.42
N LEU A 435 -2.31 -10.17 -16.60
CA LEU A 435 -2.13 -11.62 -16.40
C LEU A 435 -2.39 -12.41 -17.68
N TYR A 436 -3.39 -12.01 -18.46
CA TYR A 436 -3.70 -12.56 -19.76
C TYR A 436 -2.50 -12.46 -20.71
N LEU A 437 -1.98 -11.25 -20.94
CA LEU A 437 -0.83 -11.03 -21.84
C LEU A 437 0.42 -11.77 -21.36
N LEU A 438 0.62 -11.82 -20.05
CA LEU A 438 1.75 -12.49 -19.43
C LEU A 438 1.72 -13.99 -19.71
N VAL A 439 0.56 -14.63 -19.51
CA VAL A 439 0.41 -16.07 -19.74
C VAL A 439 0.39 -16.40 -21.23
N LYS A 440 -0.19 -15.53 -22.08
CA LYS A 440 -0.17 -15.70 -23.53
C LYS A 440 1.26 -15.87 -24.07
N GLY A 441 2.20 -15.05 -23.59
CA GLY A 441 3.61 -15.18 -23.98
C GLY A 441 4.26 -16.48 -23.47
N THR A 442 3.92 -16.91 -22.26
CA THR A 442 4.24 -18.26 -21.75
C THR A 442 3.49 -18.55 -20.45
N ALA A 443 2.90 -19.74 -20.34
CA ALA A 443 2.25 -20.18 -19.10
C ALA A 443 3.24 -20.50 -17.98
N GLN A 444 4.55 -20.51 -18.22
CA GLN A 444 5.56 -20.78 -17.19
C GLN A 444 5.47 -19.82 -15.99
N TRP A 445 4.93 -18.62 -16.19
CA TRP A 445 4.73 -17.60 -15.16
C TRP A 445 3.84 -18.06 -14.00
N VAL A 446 2.99 -19.09 -14.17
CA VAL A 446 2.18 -19.67 -13.07
C VAL A 446 3.04 -20.27 -11.95
N ASN A 447 4.32 -20.57 -12.22
CA ASN A 447 5.29 -21.00 -11.21
C ASN A 447 5.80 -19.86 -10.32
N LYS A 448 5.37 -18.61 -10.54
CA LYS A 448 5.70 -17.46 -9.71
C LYS A 448 4.50 -17.10 -8.83
N PRO A 449 4.43 -17.53 -7.56
CA PRO A 449 3.24 -17.33 -6.73
C PRO A 449 2.85 -15.86 -6.52
N LYS A 450 3.82 -14.94 -6.58
CA LYS A 450 3.56 -13.50 -6.48
C LYS A 450 2.69 -12.97 -7.64
N ILE A 451 2.75 -13.59 -8.81
CA ILE A 451 1.89 -13.23 -9.94
C ILE A 451 0.44 -13.63 -9.63
N HIS A 452 0.22 -14.83 -9.09
CA HIS A 452 -1.10 -15.28 -8.66
C HIS A 452 -1.70 -14.39 -7.54
N MET A 453 -0.86 -13.91 -6.61
CA MET A 453 -1.32 -13.00 -5.54
C MET A 453 -1.96 -11.70 -6.06
N LEU A 454 -1.70 -11.28 -7.31
CA LEU A 454 -2.38 -10.10 -7.89
C LEU A 454 -3.89 -10.27 -8.01
N LEU A 455 -4.38 -11.50 -8.17
CA LEU A 455 -5.83 -11.80 -8.21
C LEU A 455 -6.53 -11.43 -6.89
N HIS A 456 -5.78 -11.38 -5.78
CA HIS A 456 -6.28 -11.03 -4.45
C HIS A 456 -6.12 -9.53 -4.11
N LEU A 457 -5.59 -8.72 -5.03
CA LEU A 457 -5.40 -7.29 -4.80
C LEU A 457 -6.74 -6.55 -4.72
N MET A 458 -7.73 -6.98 -5.49
CA MET A 458 -9.10 -6.44 -5.46
C MET A 458 -9.74 -6.66 -4.07
N GLU A 459 -9.66 -7.88 -3.54
CA GLU A 459 -10.17 -8.21 -2.19
C GLU A 459 -9.45 -7.39 -1.11
N SER A 460 -8.12 -7.25 -1.22
CA SER A 460 -7.30 -6.45 -0.30
C SER A 460 -7.70 -4.97 -0.34
N THR A 461 -7.86 -4.41 -1.54
CA THR A 461 -8.19 -2.99 -1.70
C THR A 461 -9.64 -2.66 -1.32
N GLY A 462 -10.57 -3.58 -1.56
CA GLY A 462 -11.95 -3.46 -1.10
C GLY A 462 -12.06 -3.46 0.43
N ARG A 463 -11.20 -4.22 1.12
CA ARG A 463 -11.20 -4.32 2.60
C ARG A 463 -10.40 -3.21 3.29
N PHE A 464 -9.25 -2.82 2.73
CA PHE A 464 -8.28 -1.95 3.40
C PHE A 464 -8.05 -0.59 2.72
N GLY A 465 -8.74 -0.31 1.61
CA GLY A 465 -8.55 0.90 0.82
C GLY A 465 -7.38 0.81 -0.16
N SER A 466 -6.77 1.94 -0.50
CA SER A 466 -5.59 1.97 -1.39
C SER A 466 -4.49 1.03 -0.90
N ALA A 467 -3.80 0.37 -1.84
CA ALA A 467 -2.69 -0.53 -1.50
C ALA A 467 -1.50 0.16 -0.83
N SER A 468 -1.40 1.49 -0.97
CA SER A 468 -0.44 2.30 -0.22
C SER A 468 -0.64 2.25 1.30
N LEU A 469 -1.86 1.95 1.79
CA LEU A 469 -2.19 1.89 3.22
C LEU A 469 -1.65 0.62 3.91
N PHE A 470 -1.39 -0.43 3.14
CA PHE A 470 -0.86 -1.72 3.61
C PHE A 470 0.49 -2.08 3.00
N ALA A 471 1.26 -1.08 2.54
CA ALA A 471 2.65 -1.26 2.12
C ALA A 471 3.60 -1.35 3.33
N THR A 472 4.66 -2.16 3.23
CA THR A 472 5.64 -2.37 4.33
C THR A 472 6.78 -1.37 4.39
N GLU A 473 6.91 -0.47 3.40
CA GLU A 473 8.03 0.49 3.29
C GLU A 473 8.28 1.29 4.58
N LYS A 474 7.21 1.69 5.30
CA LYS A 474 7.31 2.41 6.58
C LYS A 474 7.93 1.58 7.70
N PHE A 475 7.61 0.29 7.77
CA PHE A 475 8.16 -0.62 8.78
C PHE A 475 9.61 -0.99 8.44
N GLU A 476 9.91 -1.21 7.16
CA GLU A 476 11.28 -1.44 6.69
C GLU A 476 12.19 -0.23 6.93
N GLY A 477 11.66 0.98 6.78
CA GLY A 477 12.34 2.21 7.18
C GLY A 477 12.62 2.22 8.69
N TYR A 478 11.68 1.76 9.51
CA TYR A 478 11.84 1.69 10.97
C TYR A 478 12.88 0.66 11.42
N ASN A 479 13.14 -0.40 10.64
CA ASN A 479 14.18 -1.40 10.90
C ASN A 479 15.59 -0.77 10.98
N SER A 480 15.82 0.44 10.45
CA SER A 480 17.08 1.17 10.70
C SER A 480 17.26 1.57 12.17
N ASN A 481 16.19 1.91 12.88
CA ASN A 481 16.24 2.29 14.29
C ASN A 481 16.58 1.09 15.16
N LEU A 482 16.02 -0.09 14.84
CA LEU A 482 16.37 -1.33 15.53
C LEU A 482 17.83 -1.69 15.31
N ARG A 483 18.32 -1.60 14.06
CA ARG A 483 19.74 -1.80 13.74
C ARG A 483 20.64 -0.87 14.55
N ASN A 484 20.28 0.40 14.65
CA ASN A 484 21.05 1.37 15.43
C ASN A 484 21.12 0.97 16.91
N ALA A 485 19.97 0.61 17.51
CA ALA A 485 19.92 0.12 18.90
C ALA A 485 20.74 -1.18 19.10
N SER A 486 20.71 -2.09 18.13
CA SER A 486 21.50 -3.32 18.15
C SER A 486 22.99 -3.05 18.10
N VAL A 487 23.46 -2.18 17.19
CA VAL A 487 24.88 -1.85 17.01
C VAL A 487 25.48 -1.26 18.30
N HIS A 488 24.70 -0.47 19.04
CA HIS A 488 25.11 0.18 20.27
C HIS A 488 24.82 -0.62 21.55
N SER A 489 24.42 -1.89 21.45
CA SER A 489 24.26 -2.76 22.62
C SER A 489 25.60 -3.35 23.10
N ASN A 490 25.58 -4.02 24.25
CA ASN A 490 26.75 -4.79 24.73
C ASN A 490 26.87 -6.17 24.07
N HIS A 491 25.91 -6.52 23.20
CA HIS A 491 25.82 -7.78 22.44
C HIS A 491 25.69 -9.07 23.26
N HIS A 492 25.58 -9.01 24.59
CA HIS A 492 25.40 -10.19 25.45
C HIS A 492 23.94 -10.70 25.42
N SER A 493 22.97 -9.79 25.37
CA SER A 493 21.55 -10.13 25.23
C SER A 493 20.86 -9.13 24.28
N PRO A 494 21.16 -9.21 22.97
CA PRO A 494 20.73 -8.20 22.00
C PRO A 494 19.24 -7.88 22.04
N GLY A 495 18.37 -8.89 22.15
CA GLY A 495 16.92 -8.68 22.24
C GLY A 495 16.49 -7.88 23.47
N LYS A 496 17.09 -8.16 24.64
CA LYS A 496 16.80 -7.44 25.89
C LYS A 496 17.31 -6.01 25.83
N ASP A 497 18.52 -5.80 25.33
CA ASP A 497 19.13 -4.46 25.24
C ASP A 497 18.36 -3.55 24.27
N ILE A 498 17.95 -4.09 23.13
CA ILE A 498 17.07 -3.39 22.18
C ILE A 498 15.74 -3.06 22.87
N GLY A 499 15.12 -4.02 23.55
CA GLY A 499 13.87 -3.79 24.29
C GLY A 499 13.96 -2.65 25.30
N VAL A 500 15.02 -2.62 26.11
CA VAL A 500 15.27 -1.54 27.08
C VAL A 500 15.48 -0.19 26.37
N THR A 501 16.22 -0.18 25.26
CA THR A 501 16.47 1.04 24.46
C THR A 501 15.16 1.61 23.91
N PHE A 502 14.31 0.78 23.32
CA PHE A 502 13.00 1.21 22.80
C PHE A 502 12.04 1.64 23.91
N ALA A 503 12.10 1.01 25.09
CA ALA A 503 11.35 1.45 26.26
C ALA A 503 11.77 2.87 26.67
N ASN A 504 13.08 3.16 26.73
CA ASN A 504 13.59 4.50 27.01
C ASN A 504 13.14 5.52 25.96
N TYR A 505 13.22 5.19 24.67
CA TYR A 505 12.72 6.05 23.59
C TYR A 505 11.23 6.36 23.76
N ARG A 506 10.43 5.37 24.14
CA ARG A 506 8.99 5.52 24.35
C ARG A 506 8.67 6.41 25.54
N VAL A 507 9.37 6.23 26.67
CA VAL A 507 9.20 7.07 27.87
C VAL A 507 9.59 8.51 27.58
N LEU A 508 10.76 8.75 26.98
CA LEU A 508 11.23 10.09 26.62
C LEU A 508 10.23 10.79 25.70
N ARG A 509 9.79 10.08 24.66
CA ARG A 509 8.78 10.60 23.76
C ARG A 509 7.49 10.94 24.48
N HIS A 510 6.94 10.00 25.28
CA HIS A 510 5.67 10.22 25.99
C HIS A 510 5.72 11.45 26.89
N ILE A 511 6.80 11.60 27.67
CA ILE A 511 6.98 12.75 28.57
C ILE A 511 7.14 14.05 27.78
N LEU A 512 8.05 14.08 26.81
CA LEU A 512 8.40 15.30 26.06
C LEU A 512 7.26 15.76 25.15
N SER A 513 6.45 14.85 24.63
CA SER A 513 5.26 15.19 23.83
C SER A 513 4.01 15.51 24.66
N GLY A 514 4.12 15.56 26.00
CA GLY A 514 3.02 15.97 26.89
C GLY A 514 2.00 14.86 27.19
N GLY A 515 2.41 13.60 27.04
CA GLY A 515 1.61 12.44 27.40
C GLY A 515 1.24 12.42 28.89
N PHE A 516 0.05 11.92 29.18
CA PHE A 516 -0.47 11.80 30.54
C PHE A 516 -0.03 10.49 31.19
N PHE A 517 0.25 10.53 32.49
CA PHE A 517 0.55 9.36 33.31
C PHE A 517 -0.10 9.50 34.69
N LEU A 518 -0.41 8.38 35.33
CA LEU A 518 -0.99 8.36 36.67
C LEU A 518 0.09 8.72 37.70
N ASP A 519 -0.05 9.89 38.35
CA ASP A 519 0.74 10.22 39.53
C ASP A 519 0.20 9.40 40.70
N LYS A 520 0.92 8.32 41.05
CA LYS A 520 0.54 7.42 42.15
C LYS A 520 0.50 8.10 43.52
N ARG A 521 1.20 9.22 43.72
CA ARG A 521 1.18 9.96 44.99
C ARG A 521 -0.08 10.79 45.12
N GLN A 522 -0.56 11.34 44.01
CA GLN A 522 -1.72 12.24 43.96
C GLN A 522 -3.01 11.55 43.52
N GLY A 523 -2.93 10.31 43.04
CA GLY A 523 -4.07 9.54 42.54
C GLY A 523 -4.73 10.15 41.29
N ARG A 524 -4.02 11.01 40.55
CA ARG A 524 -4.56 11.72 39.39
C ARG A 524 -3.64 11.63 38.18
N TYR A 525 -4.22 11.70 36.98
CA TYR A 525 -3.45 11.80 35.75
C TYR A 525 -2.82 13.19 35.63
N SER A 526 -1.53 13.24 35.29
CA SER A 526 -0.76 14.46 35.08
C SER A 526 0.16 14.32 33.87
N SER A 527 0.59 15.45 33.32
CA SER A 527 1.58 15.51 32.24
C SER A 527 2.82 16.25 32.72
N ALA A 528 3.90 16.17 31.94
CA ALA A 528 5.07 17.00 32.17
C ALA A 528 4.71 18.50 32.11
N GLY A 529 5.42 19.31 32.89
CA GLY A 529 5.22 20.76 32.92
C GLY A 529 5.63 21.44 31.60
N PRO A 530 5.16 22.69 31.34
CA PRO A 530 5.37 23.36 30.05
C PRO A 530 6.84 23.52 29.63
N CYS A 531 7.77 23.69 30.57
CA CYS A 531 9.19 23.81 30.24
C CYS A 531 9.75 22.51 29.62
N VAL A 532 9.24 21.35 30.02
CA VAL A 532 9.64 20.05 29.48
C VAL A 532 9.01 19.82 28.10
N THR A 533 7.71 20.09 27.96
CA THR A 533 7.01 19.89 26.67
C THR A 533 7.43 20.89 25.59
N LYS A 534 7.96 22.06 25.97
CA LYS A 534 8.62 23.01 25.05
C LYS A 534 9.84 22.42 24.34
N ILE A 535 10.56 21.50 24.97
CA ILE A 535 11.72 20.83 24.33
C ILE A 535 11.28 20.10 23.05
N PHE A 536 10.11 19.47 23.05
CA PHE A 536 9.56 18.81 21.87
C PHE A 536 8.86 19.80 20.94
N SER A 537 7.95 20.64 21.46
CA SER A 537 7.12 21.52 20.61
C SER A 537 7.90 22.63 19.92
N GLN A 538 9.02 23.10 20.48
CA GLN A 538 9.82 24.21 19.92
C GLN A 538 11.10 23.77 19.21
N SER A 539 11.43 22.47 19.18
CA SER A 539 12.65 21.97 18.55
C SER A 539 12.37 20.99 17.43
N ALA A 540 12.46 21.45 16.18
CA ALA A 540 12.34 20.62 15.00
C ALA A 540 13.40 19.49 14.97
N THR A 541 14.59 19.72 15.53
CA THR A 541 15.65 18.70 15.64
C THR A 541 15.25 17.58 16.60
N VAL A 542 14.68 17.92 17.76
CA VAL A 542 14.19 16.92 18.72
C VAL A 542 13.04 16.13 18.12
N GLN A 543 12.07 16.80 17.48
CA GLN A 543 10.99 16.13 16.76
C GLN A 543 11.52 15.12 15.74
N LYS A 544 12.44 15.54 14.87
CA LYS A 544 13.05 14.68 13.84
C LYS A 544 13.79 13.49 14.44
N SER A 545 14.52 13.69 15.55
CA SER A 545 15.20 12.59 16.25
C SER A 545 14.23 11.54 16.82
N MET A 546 12.99 11.94 17.15
CA MET A 546 11.91 11.04 17.57
C MET A 546 11.07 10.51 16.39
N GLY A 547 11.48 10.80 15.16
CA GLY A 547 10.79 10.38 13.95
C GLY A 547 9.53 11.18 13.63
N PHE A 548 9.35 12.37 14.23
CA PHE A 548 8.24 13.29 13.99
C PHE A 548 8.67 14.49 13.13
N ASN A 549 7.83 14.90 12.20
CA ASN A 549 8.05 16.08 11.38
C ASN A 549 6.74 16.86 11.26
N SER A 550 6.57 17.87 12.13
CA SER A 550 5.42 18.79 12.14
C SER A 550 5.20 19.47 10.79
N ALA A 551 6.28 19.83 10.09
CA ALA A 551 6.22 20.48 8.79
C ALA A 551 5.55 19.63 7.69
N LEU A 552 5.39 18.31 7.87
CA LEU A 552 4.63 17.44 6.95
C LEU A 552 3.13 17.37 7.27
N LEU A 553 2.71 17.93 8.40
CA LEU A 553 1.34 17.90 8.90
C LEU A 553 0.63 19.25 8.72
N ASP A 554 1.39 20.34 8.88
CA ASP A 554 0.91 21.73 8.88
C ASP A 554 0.72 22.32 7.45
N GLU A 555 0.27 21.53 6.48
CA GLU A 555 -0.06 22.06 5.14
C GLU A 555 -1.15 23.15 5.17
N SER A 556 -1.91 23.28 6.26
CA SER A 556 -2.82 24.42 6.47
C SER A 556 -2.09 25.75 6.72
N ASP A 557 -0.86 25.72 7.25
CA ASP A 557 -0.06 26.93 7.55
C ASP A 557 0.91 27.29 6.42
N GLN A 558 1.23 26.35 5.52
CA GLN A 558 2.00 26.66 4.31
C GLN A 558 1.07 27.14 3.20
N GLN A 559 1.05 28.46 2.95
CA GLN A 559 0.41 29.01 1.76
C GLN A 559 1.11 28.48 0.51
N TYR A 560 0.52 27.47 -0.13
CA TYR A 560 0.83 27.10 -1.49
C TYR A 560 -0.08 27.87 -2.46
N PRO A 561 0.40 28.22 -3.66
CA PRO A 561 1.77 28.05 -4.15
C PRO A 561 2.75 29.02 -3.46
N ASN A 562 4.01 28.60 -3.24
CA ASN A 562 5.07 29.46 -2.71
C ASN A 562 6.38 29.38 -3.51
N ILE A 563 7.16 30.47 -3.47
CA ILE A 563 8.42 30.59 -4.23
C ILE A 563 9.51 29.78 -3.54
N ARG A 564 10.08 28.82 -4.27
CA ARG A 564 11.19 27.98 -3.78
C ARG A 564 12.55 28.61 -4.07
N LYS A 565 12.74 29.14 -5.29
CA LYS A 565 13.98 29.79 -5.72
C LYS A 565 13.71 31.09 -6.46
N TRP A 566 14.32 32.15 -5.95
CA TRP A 566 14.16 33.51 -6.47
C TRP A 566 15.12 33.87 -7.62
N LYS A 567 16.23 33.14 -7.78
CA LYS A 567 17.27 33.47 -8.77
C LYS A 567 17.18 32.52 -9.96
N VAL A 568 17.01 33.10 -11.14
CA VAL A 568 17.11 32.42 -12.44
C VAL A 568 18.57 32.47 -12.91
N LEU A 569 19.06 31.39 -13.52
CA LEU A 569 20.39 31.37 -14.12
C LEU A 569 20.48 32.41 -15.24
N PRO A 570 21.63 33.09 -15.44
CA PRO A 570 21.76 34.10 -16.49
C PRO A 570 21.33 33.63 -17.89
N ALA A 571 21.66 32.38 -18.23
CA ALA A 571 21.31 31.77 -19.52
C ALA A 571 19.80 31.49 -19.71
N GLN A 572 19.00 31.56 -18.64
CA GLN A 572 17.54 31.30 -18.65
C GLN A 572 16.72 32.58 -18.45
N LYS A 573 17.38 33.74 -18.41
CA LYS A 573 16.68 35.02 -18.33
C LYS A 573 15.96 35.30 -19.64
N ALA A 574 14.70 35.70 -19.54
CA ALA A 574 13.87 36.04 -20.69
C ALA A 574 13.19 37.40 -20.50
N PRO A 575 12.85 38.12 -21.58
CA PRO A 575 11.99 39.28 -21.49
C PRO A 575 10.60 38.88 -21.02
N ILE A 576 9.90 39.81 -20.36
CA ILE A 576 8.50 39.62 -19.99
C ILE A 576 7.63 39.61 -21.24
N LEU A 577 6.61 38.74 -21.27
CA LEU A 577 5.61 38.72 -22.34
C LEU A 577 4.85 40.05 -22.34
N LEU A 578 4.66 40.68 -23.51
CA LEU A 578 4.05 42.01 -23.63
C LEU A 578 2.66 42.05 -22.99
N GLU A 579 1.82 41.05 -23.26
CA GLU A 579 0.47 40.94 -22.69
C GLU A 579 0.49 40.84 -21.15
N LEU A 580 1.50 40.15 -20.58
CA LEU A 580 1.67 40.06 -19.13
C LEU A 580 2.15 41.38 -18.55
N GLN A 581 3.03 42.10 -19.26
CA GLN A 581 3.49 43.42 -18.85
C GLN A 581 2.34 44.44 -18.86
N GLU A 582 1.47 44.39 -19.86
CA GLU A 582 0.25 45.19 -19.94
C GLU A 582 -0.74 44.86 -18.82
N HIS A 583 -0.92 43.58 -18.49
CA HIS A 583 -1.75 43.14 -17.37
C HIS A 583 -1.21 43.56 -15.99
N LEU A 584 0.09 43.82 -15.88
CA LEU A 584 0.79 44.07 -14.61
C LEU A 584 1.43 45.46 -14.52
N GLN A 585 0.87 46.47 -15.20
CA GLN A 585 1.41 47.84 -15.24
C GLN A 585 1.67 48.45 -13.85
N ASP A 586 0.85 48.12 -12.85
CA ASP A 586 0.97 48.63 -11.47
C ASP A 586 1.84 47.75 -10.54
N TYR A 587 2.52 46.74 -11.09
CA TYR A 587 3.31 45.77 -10.32
C TYR A 587 4.80 45.84 -10.66
N THR A 588 5.64 45.65 -9.64
CA THR A 588 7.04 45.31 -9.86
C THR A 588 7.15 43.84 -10.24
N VAL A 589 7.53 43.56 -11.48
CA VAL A 589 7.63 42.19 -12.02
C VAL A 589 9.07 41.72 -12.08
N SER A 590 9.31 40.46 -11.70
CA SER A 590 10.63 39.83 -11.84
C SER A 590 10.51 38.33 -12.05
N GLN A 591 11.46 37.77 -12.79
CA GLN A 591 11.48 36.34 -13.10
C GLN A 591 11.93 35.52 -11.88
N ILE A 592 11.33 34.35 -11.70
CA ILE A 592 11.67 33.38 -10.64
C ILE A 592 11.97 32.01 -11.26
N ALA A 593 12.68 31.15 -10.54
CA ALA A 593 13.14 29.87 -11.09
C ALA A 593 12.17 28.71 -10.80
N GLU A 594 11.64 28.65 -9.56
CA GLU A 594 10.86 27.50 -9.09
C GLU A 594 9.76 27.95 -8.13
N VAL A 595 8.58 27.33 -8.28
CA VAL A 595 7.42 27.49 -7.39
C VAL A 595 6.99 26.11 -6.90
N ASN A 596 6.77 25.96 -5.60
CA ASN A 596 6.09 24.78 -5.08
C ASN A 596 4.59 24.93 -5.35
N LEU A 597 4.01 24.00 -6.11
CA LEU A 597 2.57 23.90 -6.27
C LEU A 597 1.93 23.31 -5.01
N ASP A 598 2.57 22.28 -4.45
CA ASP A 598 2.22 21.63 -3.19
C ASP A 598 3.50 21.06 -2.52
N SER A 599 3.35 20.19 -1.53
CA SER A 599 4.47 19.60 -0.80
C SER A 599 5.34 18.62 -1.61
N LYS A 600 4.87 18.15 -2.77
CA LYS A 600 5.53 17.16 -3.62
C LYS A 600 5.87 17.70 -5.01
N HIS A 601 5.10 18.64 -5.53
CA HIS A 601 5.18 19.11 -6.90
C HIS A 601 5.79 20.51 -6.99
N VAL A 602 6.74 20.65 -7.91
CA VAL A 602 7.52 21.87 -8.13
C VAL A 602 7.41 22.23 -9.59
N ILE A 603 6.90 23.42 -9.87
CA ILE A 603 6.82 24.00 -11.20
C ILE A 603 8.11 24.77 -11.46
N ARG A 604 8.74 24.50 -12.59
CA ARG A 604 9.92 25.21 -13.11
C ARG A 604 9.78 25.42 -14.62
N SER A 605 10.71 26.16 -15.22
CA SER A 605 10.79 26.23 -16.69
C SER A 605 10.98 24.81 -17.23
N SER A 606 10.28 24.48 -18.33
CA SER A 606 10.09 23.15 -18.91
C SER A 606 9.17 22.18 -18.16
N SER A 607 8.48 22.61 -17.11
CA SER A 607 7.44 21.79 -16.48
C SER A 607 6.18 21.72 -17.32
N PHE A 608 5.50 20.57 -17.28
CA PHE A 608 4.17 20.42 -17.86
C PHE A 608 3.10 20.55 -16.78
N VAL A 609 2.11 21.41 -17.01
CA VAL A 609 1.02 21.70 -16.06
C VAL A 609 -0.34 21.56 -16.71
N LEU A 610 -1.32 21.05 -15.96
CA LEU A 610 -2.73 21.17 -16.29
C LEU A 610 -3.29 22.46 -15.69
N PHE A 611 -4.07 23.20 -16.47
CA PHE A 611 -4.69 24.44 -16.03
C PHE A 611 -6.11 24.60 -16.58
N GLY A 612 -6.95 25.33 -15.85
CA GLY A 612 -8.33 25.65 -16.22
C GLY A 612 -8.52 27.09 -16.70
N ARG A 613 -9.58 27.34 -17.50
CA ARG A 613 -10.08 28.69 -17.80
C ARG A 613 -11.08 29.12 -16.72
N GLY A 614 -10.68 30.04 -15.84
CA GLY A 614 -11.53 30.63 -14.79
C GLY A 614 -11.45 29.92 -13.43
N GLY A 615 -11.85 30.62 -12.36
CA GLY A 615 -11.60 30.28 -10.95
C GLY A 615 -12.32 29.06 -10.37
N SER A 616 -12.96 28.20 -11.19
CA SER A 616 -13.56 26.95 -10.75
C SER A 616 -12.78 25.77 -11.31
N VAL A 617 -11.97 25.14 -10.46
CA VAL A 617 -11.05 24.05 -10.79
C VAL A 617 -11.78 22.74 -11.14
N ILE A 618 -13.10 22.66 -10.95
CA ILE A 618 -13.83 21.39 -10.84
C ILE A 618 -14.73 21.09 -12.07
N SER A 619 -14.85 21.97 -13.07
CA SER A 619 -15.88 21.79 -14.13
C SER A 619 -15.57 22.34 -15.54
N GLY A 620 -14.30 22.64 -15.88
CA GLY A 620 -13.92 23.12 -17.22
C GLY A 620 -12.99 22.17 -17.99
N ASN A 621 -12.94 22.30 -19.33
CA ASN A 621 -11.94 21.65 -20.18
C ASN A 621 -10.54 22.07 -19.73
N GLN A 622 -9.84 21.19 -19.01
CA GLN A 622 -8.45 21.41 -18.62
C GLN A 622 -7.54 21.35 -19.86
N GLN A 623 -6.55 22.25 -19.91
CA GLN A 623 -5.57 22.31 -20.99
C GLN A 623 -4.18 22.00 -20.44
N LEU A 624 -3.35 21.35 -21.26
CA LEU A 624 -1.95 21.09 -20.95
C LEU A 624 -1.08 22.26 -21.42
N GLY A 625 -0.10 22.64 -20.62
CA GLY A 625 0.85 23.70 -20.95
C GLY A 625 2.29 23.35 -20.59
N TRP A 626 3.22 23.70 -21.46
CA TRP A 626 4.65 23.70 -21.20
C TRP A 626 5.04 25.05 -20.61
N VAL A 627 5.59 25.08 -19.39
CA VAL A 627 6.00 26.32 -18.73
C VAL A 627 7.28 26.86 -19.36
N ASP A 628 7.18 27.98 -20.05
CA ASP A 628 8.34 28.67 -20.62
C ASP A 628 9.08 29.43 -19.50
N HIS A 629 8.36 30.29 -18.78
CA HIS A 629 8.94 31.16 -17.74
C HIS A 629 7.98 31.40 -16.57
N LEU A 630 8.55 31.69 -15.40
CA LEU A 630 7.81 31.99 -14.18
C LEU A 630 8.10 33.42 -13.71
N TRP A 631 7.06 34.12 -13.27
CA TRP A 631 7.12 35.52 -12.89
C TRP A 631 6.46 35.76 -11.54
N LYS A 632 7.07 36.62 -10.73
CA LYS A 632 6.44 37.22 -9.55
C LYS A 632 6.07 38.67 -9.84
N ALA A 633 4.89 39.06 -9.42
CA ALA A 633 4.38 40.42 -9.49
C ALA A 633 4.09 40.91 -8.08
N LYS A 634 4.63 42.07 -7.70
CA LYS A 634 4.44 42.66 -6.37
C LYS A 634 3.90 44.09 -6.48
N SER A 635 2.81 44.38 -5.77
CA SER A 635 2.29 45.74 -5.58
C SER A 635 1.88 45.92 -4.11
N GLY A 636 2.59 46.79 -3.38
CA GLY A 636 2.46 46.90 -1.93
C GLY A 636 2.66 45.57 -1.20
N HIS A 637 1.63 45.10 -0.49
CA HIS A 637 1.58 43.80 0.20
C HIS A 637 1.08 42.65 -0.67
N GLN A 638 0.55 42.92 -1.87
CA GLN A 638 0.04 41.89 -2.76
C GLN A 638 1.19 41.20 -3.51
N LEU A 639 1.17 39.86 -3.48
CA LEU A 639 2.06 39.00 -4.26
C LEU A 639 1.21 38.11 -5.16
N ALA A 640 1.48 38.16 -6.47
CA ALA A 640 0.89 37.27 -7.45
C ALA A 640 1.98 36.53 -8.22
N LEU A 641 1.71 35.27 -8.56
CA LEU A 641 2.61 34.41 -9.33
C LEU A 641 1.96 34.08 -10.66
N TYR A 642 2.73 34.23 -11.74
CA TYR A 642 2.28 33.98 -13.10
C TYR A 642 3.22 33.02 -13.81
N LEU A 643 2.64 32.19 -14.69
CA LEU A 643 3.35 31.31 -15.62
C LEU A 643 3.12 31.84 -17.03
N CYS A 644 4.19 32.06 -17.78
CA CYS A 644 4.11 32.11 -19.25
C CYS A 644 4.32 30.68 -19.74
N LEU A 645 3.38 30.18 -20.54
CA LEU A 645 3.40 28.81 -21.01
C LEU A 645 2.94 28.70 -22.46
N THR A 646 3.41 27.64 -23.13
CA THR A 646 2.95 27.25 -24.46
C THR A 646 1.91 26.15 -24.30
N PRO A 647 0.65 26.35 -24.70
CA PRO A 647 -0.38 25.32 -24.63
C PRO A 647 -0.11 24.15 -25.58
N PHE A 648 -0.69 23.00 -25.24
CA PHE A 648 -0.66 21.77 -26.03
C PHE A 648 -2.08 21.32 -26.33
N ASN A 649 -2.30 20.80 -27.53
CA ASN A 649 -3.56 20.21 -27.94
C ASN A 649 -3.47 18.67 -27.87
N PRO A 650 -4.49 17.98 -27.34
CA PRO A 650 -4.56 16.53 -27.42
C PRO A 650 -4.79 16.09 -28.87
N GLU A 651 -4.10 15.03 -29.28
CA GLU A 651 -4.30 14.34 -30.56
C GLU A 651 -4.83 12.91 -30.32
N GLY A 652 -4.62 11.98 -31.25
CA GLY A 652 -4.94 10.55 -31.08
C GLY A 652 -4.06 9.81 -30.06
N VAL A 653 -4.33 8.52 -29.88
CA VAL A 653 -3.47 7.61 -29.10
C VAL A 653 -2.30 7.16 -29.97
N ASP A 654 -1.09 7.20 -29.43
CA ASP A 654 0.12 6.70 -30.10
C ASP A 654 0.12 5.17 -30.11
N ASN A 655 0.36 4.54 -31.28
CA ASN A 655 0.35 3.08 -31.38
C ASN A 655 1.55 2.43 -30.70
N PHE A 656 2.71 3.08 -30.69
CA PHE A 656 3.94 2.53 -30.11
C PHE A 656 3.89 2.58 -28.58
N TYR A 657 3.48 3.70 -28.01
CA TYR A 657 3.40 3.87 -26.55
C TYR A 657 2.04 3.46 -25.97
N SER A 658 0.97 3.39 -26.76
CA SER A 658 -0.42 3.28 -26.29
C SER A 658 -0.81 4.39 -25.30
N MET A 659 -0.34 5.61 -25.57
CA MET A 659 -0.52 6.79 -24.72
C MET A 659 -1.03 7.99 -25.54
N ARG A 660 -1.68 8.95 -24.89
CA ARG A 660 -2.20 10.15 -25.55
C ARG A 660 -1.07 10.98 -26.14
N ARG A 661 -1.11 11.22 -27.46
CA ARG A 661 -0.25 12.22 -28.12
C ARG A 661 -0.75 13.61 -27.83
N VAL A 662 0.19 14.53 -27.68
CA VAL A 662 -0.07 15.95 -27.53
C VAL A 662 0.88 16.73 -28.42
N LYS A 663 0.35 17.76 -29.07
CA LYS A 663 1.12 18.59 -30.00
C LYS A 663 1.22 20.01 -29.49
N ARG A 664 2.43 20.57 -29.61
CA ARG A 664 2.72 21.95 -29.21
C ARG A 664 1.94 22.94 -30.09
N THR A 665 1.39 23.98 -29.47
CA THR A 665 0.77 25.10 -30.20
C THR A 665 1.77 26.23 -30.43
N GLN A 666 1.44 27.19 -31.31
CA GLN A 666 2.36 28.29 -31.66
C GLN A 666 2.22 29.53 -30.77
N ALA A 667 1.11 29.72 -30.08
CA ALA A 667 0.84 30.92 -29.30
C ALA A 667 1.06 30.67 -27.80
N GLY A 668 2.03 31.38 -27.20
CA GLY A 668 2.21 31.40 -25.76
C GLY A 668 1.09 32.20 -25.08
N ILE A 669 0.73 31.81 -23.86
CA ILE A 669 -0.23 32.53 -23.00
C ILE A 669 0.37 32.75 -21.62
N PHE A 670 -0.27 33.57 -20.80
CA PHE A 670 0.03 33.65 -19.37
C PHE A 670 -1.16 33.22 -18.51
N ILE A 671 -0.88 32.57 -17.38
CA ILE A 671 -1.88 32.20 -16.38
C ILE A 671 -1.39 32.53 -14.97
N ASN A 672 -2.32 32.74 -14.04
CA ASN A 672 -1.97 32.76 -12.63
C ASN A 672 -1.63 31.32 -12.17
N VAL A 673 -0.60 31.15 -11.34
CA VAL A 673 -0.22 29.82 -10.81
C VAL A 673 -1.39 29.14 -10.09
N ARG A 674 -2.32 29.91 -9.48
CA ARG A 674 -3.51 29.36 -8.82
C ARG A 674 -4.49 28.65 -9.76
N ASN A 675 -4.35 28.84 -11.08
CA ASN A 675 -5.17 28.15 -12.07
C ASN A 675 -4.58 26.79 -12.47
N VAL A 676 -3.40 26.43 -11.95
CA VAL A 676 -2.78 25.12 -12.15
C VAL A 676 -3.44 24.10 -11.22
N SER A 677 -3.95 23.01 -11.79
CA SER A 677 -4.56 21.91 -11.03
C SER A 677 -3.54 20.80 -10.70
N ALA A 678 -2.63 20.48 -11.64
CA ALA A 678 -1.66 19.42 -11.47
C ALA A 678 -0.42 19.61 -12.35
N THR A 679 0.67 18.92 -12.01
CA THR A 679 1.82 18.71 -12.90
C THR A 679 1.72 17.33 -13.53
N LEU A 680 1.95 17.24 -14.85
CA LEU A 680 2.04 15.96 -15.56
C LEU A 680 3.47 15.69 -16.02
N ASN A 681 3.82 14.40 -16.14
CA ASN A 681 4.99 13.98 -16.87
C ASN A 681 4.62 13.76 -18.34
N VAL A 682 5.35 14.43 -19.21
CA VAL A 682 5.16 14.35 -20.66
C VAL A 682 6.55 14.16 -21.27
N GLN A 683 6.66 13.21 -22.19
CA GLN A 683 7.91 12.86 -22.85
C GLN A 683 7.84 13.21 -24.33
N HIS A 684 8.99 13.54 -24.91
CA HIS A 684 9.10 13.68 -26.36
C HIS A 684 8.83 12.33 -27.04
N ASN A 685 8.10 12.33 -28.15
CA ASN A 685 7.80 11.14 -28.93
C ASN A 685 9.01 10.76 -29.80
N CYS A 686 10.04 10.20 -29.15
CA CYS A 686 11.31 9.90 -29.79
C CYS A 686 11.19 8.86 -30.91
N HIS A 687 10.22 7.94 -30.80
CA HIS A 687 9.97 6.90 -31.80
C HIS A 687 9.41 7.52 -33.09
N LEU A 688 8.34 8.33 -33.00
CA LEU A 688 7.76 8.98 -34.17
C LEU A 688 8.76 9.91 -34.88
N SER A 689 9.57 10.64 -34.11
CA SER A 689 10.53 11.60 -34.64
C SER A 689 11.88 10.99 -35.01
N SER A 690 12.08 9.67 -34.85
CA SER A 690 13.34 8.99 -35.17
C SER A 690 14.59 9.64 -34.53
N CYS A 691 14.50 9.95 -33.23
CA CYS A 691 15.58 10.63 -32.49
C CYS A 691 16.85 9.77 -32.39
N SER A 692 18.02 10.39 -32.48
CA SER A 692 19.32 9.71 -32.43
C SER A 692 19.96 9.77 -31.04
N ILE A 693 20.91 8.88 -30.78
CA ILE A 693 21.76 8.93 -29.57
C ILE A 693 23.12 9.52 -29.96
N ALA A 694 23.58 10.53 -29.21
CA ALA A 694 24.88 11.15 -29.40
C ALA A 694 25.45 11.69 -28.08
N ALA A 695 26.75 11.98 -28.07
CA ALA A 695 27.46 12.57 -26.94
C ALA A 695 26.96 14.02 -26.70
N THR A 696 26.12 14.21 -25.68
CA THR A 696 25.39 15.47 -25.45
C THR A 696 25.59 16.07 -24.07
N THR A 697 25.86 15.24 -23.05
CA THR A 697 25.91 15.69 -21.66
C THR A 697 27.35 15.73 -21.17
N PRO A 698 27.91 16.88 -20.77
CA PRO A 698 29.25 16.95 -20.20
C PRO A 698 29.41 15.99 -19.00
N GLU A 699 30.39 15.09 -19.05
CA GLU A 699 30.70 14.23 -17.92
C GLU A 699 31.39 15.06 -16.83
N ARG A 700 30.88 14.96 -15.61
CA ARG A 700 31.50 15.56 -14.43
C ARG A 700 31.91 14.49 -13.44
N ARG A 701 33.16 14.56 -12.99
CA ARG A 701 33.69 13.76 -11.87
C ARG A 701 34.13 14.70 -10.77
N GLU A 702 33.71 14.43 -9.55
CA GLU A 702 34.04 15.26 -8.38
C GLU A 702 33.72 16.76 -8.58
N ARG A 703 32.64 17.06 -9.31
CA ARG A 703 32.22 18.42 -9.69
C ARG A 703 33.17 19.15 -10.66
N GLN A 704 34.12 18.46 -11.29
CA GLN A 704 34.93 19.00 -12.39
C GLN A 704 34.49 18.39 -13.71
N GLU A 705 34.49 19.18 -14.78
CA GLU A 705 34.26 18.70 -16.14
C GLU A 705 35.48 17.89 -16.58
N THR A 706 35.26 16.70 -17.13
CA THR A 706 36.35 15.82 -17.56
C THR A 706 36.79 16.08 -19.00
N GLY A 707 36.06 16.93 -19.74
CA GLY A 707 36.20 17.10 -21.18
C GLY A 707 35.56 15.98 -22.02
N ALA A 708 35.09 14.90 -21.37
CA ALA A 708 34.31 13.85 -22.01
C ALA A 708 32.81 14.15 -21.95
N TYR A 709 32.05 13.54 -22.85
CA TYR A 709 30.61 13.67 -22.93
C TYR A 709 29.96 12.29 -22.77
N LEU A 710 28.84 12.25 -22.07
CA LEU A 710 27.97 11.10 -21.96
C LEU A 710 26.96 11.13 -23.10
N ASP A 711 26.68 9.94 -23.63
CA ASP A 711 25.64 9.75 -24.64
C ASP A 711 24.25 10.05 -24.06
N GLY A 712 23.42 10.66 -24.88
CA GLY A 712 22.05 11.03 -24.58
C GLY A 712 21.21 11.13 -25.85
N VAL A 713 19.90 11.16 -25.70
CA VAL A 713 18.98 11.32 -26.84
C VAL A 713 19.03 12.77 -27.34
N VAL A 714 19.18 12.93 -28.66
CA VAL A 714 19.05 14.20 -29.38
C VAL A 714 17.68 14.20 -30.07
N HIS A 715 16.80 15.09 -29.63
CA HIS A 715 15.47 15.22 -30.22
C HIS A 715 15.53 15.85 -31.61
N ALA A 716 14.87 15.21 -32.59
CA ALA A 716 14.83 15.69 -33.98
C ALA A 716 13.84 16.85 -34.19
N ASP A 717 12.87 17.02 -33.28
CA ASP A 717 11.90 18.12 -33.29
C ASP A 717 11.56 18.59 -31.86
N GLN A 718 10.68 19.59 -31.77
CA GLN A 718 10.14 20.12 -30.50
C GLN A 718 8.60 20.18 -30.50
N ASP A 719 7.95 19.32 -31.28
CA ASP A 719 6.51 19.40 -31.53
C ASP A 719 5.74 18.18 -31.05
N ASN A 720 6.37 17.00 -31.08
CA ASN A 720 5.70 15.72 -30.85
C ASN A 720 5.95 15.16 -29.45
N TYR A 721 4.89 15.01 -28.67
CA TYR A 721 4.98 14.57 -27.28
C TYR A 721 3.87 13.58 -26.92
N VAL A 722 4.08 12.86 -25.82
CA VAL A 722 3.16 11.86 -25.29
C VAL A 722 3.05 11.98 -23.77
N VAL A 723 1.83 11.90 -23.26
CA VAL A 723 1.55 11.95 -21.82
C VAL A 723 1.94 10.61 -21.18
N ASN A 724 2.79 10.63 -20.16
CA ASN A 724 3.28 9.43 -19.52
C ASN A 724 2.23 8.80 -18.60
N LEU A 725 1.45 7.86 -19.14
CA LEU A 725 0.46 7.10 -18.36
C LEU A 725 1.07 6.10 -17.37
N ALA A 726 2.39 5.88 -17.39
CA ALA A 726 3.08 5.06 -16.39
C ALA A 726 3.44 5.85 -15.12
N SER A 727 3.19 7.16 -15.07
CA SER A 727 3.45 8.01 -13.91
C SER A 727 2.77 7.48 -12.65
N LEU A 728 3.51 7.43 -11.54
CA LEU A 728 2.99 7.10 -10.21
C LEU A 728 2.66 8.35 -9.38
N SER A 729 2.81 9.54 -9.98
CA SER A 729 2.46 10.84 -9.40
C SER A 729 1.31 11.46 -10.20
N SER A 730 0.39 12.16 -9.52
CA SER A 730 -0.79 12.78 -10.15
C SER A 730 -1.55 11.79 -11.05
N THR A 731 -1.70 10.54 -10.59
CA THR A 731 -2.12 9.40 -11.44
C THR A 731 -3.48 9.63 -12.07
N LEU A 732 -4.41 10.19 -11.30
CA LEU A 732 -5.77 10.48 -11.76
C LEU A 732 -5.78 11.60 -12.80
N ASP A 733 -4.97 12.65 -12.61
CA ASP A 733 -4.85 13.75 -13.56
C ASP A 733 -4.28 13.27 -14.91
N HIS A 734 -3.27 12.39 -14.90
CA HIS A 734 -2.74 11.78 -16.13
C HIS A 734 -3.82 10.96 -16.86
N GLN A 735 -4.61 10.18 -16.13
CA GLN A 735 -5.66 9.34 -16.71
C GLN A 735 -6.82 10.18 -17.27
N ASN A 736 -7.32 11.13 -16.49
CA ASN A 736 -8.45 11.99 -16.85
C ASN A 736 -8.11 12.87 -18.07
N TYR A 737 -6.92 13.47 -18.11
CA TYR A 737 -6.50 14.27 -19.25
C TYR A 737 -6.27 13.42 -20.51
N SER A 738 -5.70 12.22 -20.35
CA SER A 738 -5.36 11.38 -21.51
C SER A 738 -6.58 10.72 -22.15
N ASP A 739 -7.61 10.40 -21.36
CA ASP A 739 -8.86 9.76 -21.81
C ASP A 739 -8.62 8.64 -22.83
N VAL A 740 -7.71 7.71 -22.49
CA VAL A 740 -7.36 6.60 -23.37
C VAL A 740 -8.43 5.51 -23.23
N PRO A 741 -9.12 5.12 -24.32
CA PRO A 741 -10.17 4.11 -24.26
C PRO A 741 -9.66 2.78 -23.72
N SER A 742 -10.47 2.14 -22.88
CA SER A 742 -10.26 0.73 -22.53
C SER A 742 -10.86 -0.15 -23.63
N VAL A 743 -10.13 -1.18 -24.04
CA VAL A 743 -10.63 -2.17 -25.02
C VAL A 743 -11.17 -3.36 -24.23
N ASP A 744 -12.45 -3.65 -24.35
CA ASP A 744 -13.03 -4.80 -23.68
C ASP A 744 -12.38 -6.10 -24.17
N MET A 745 -12.08 -6.99 -23.22
CA MET A 745 -11.56 -8.33 -23.50
C MET A 745 -12.69 -9.33 -23.27
N GLN A 746 -12.91 -10.23 -24.23
CA GLN A 746 -13.91 -11.27 -24.05
C GLN A 746 -13.32 -12.44 -23.27
N ASP A 747 -14.16 -13.14 -22.50
CA ASP A 747 -13.71 -14.27 -21.66
C ASP A 747 -13.16 -15.44 -22.50
N HIS A 748 -13.64 -15.62 -23.74
CA HIS A 748 -13.15 -16.67 -24.64
C HIS A 748 -11.71 -16.43 -25.10
N ASP A 749 -11.30 -15.16 -25.29
CA ASP A 749 -9.93 -14.79 -25.63
C ASP A 749 -8.95 -15.25 -24.54
N GLN A 750 -9.38 -15.15 -23.27
CA GLN A 750 -8.56 -15.54 -22.13
C GLN A 750 -8.26 -17.03 -22.12
N LEU A 751 -9.25 -17.88 -22.41
CA LEU A 751 -9.06 -19.32 -22.50
C LEU A 751 -8.13 -19.70 -23.65
N ALA A 752 -8.31 -19.10 -24.83
CA ALA A 752 -7.43 -19.33 -25.98
C ALA A 752 -5.96 -19.01 -25.65
N ALA A 753 -5.70 -17.86 -25.02
CA ALA A 753 -4.35 -17.47 -24.62
C ALA A 753 -3.71 -18.39 -23.57
N LEU A 754 -4.50 -19.00 -22.68
CA LEU A 754 -3.98 -20.00 -21.74
C LEU A 754 -3.48 -21.24 -22.49
N HIS A 755 -4.23 -21.71 -23.51
CA HIS A 755 -3.81 -22.82 -24.36
C HIS A 755 -2.55 -22.47 -25.17
N GLU A 756 -2.51 -21.30 -25.81
CA GLU A 756 -1.31 -20.79 -26.50
C GLU A 756 -0.09 -20.73 -25.57
N GLY A 757 -0.26 -20.14 -24.38
CA GLY A 757 0.78 -20.02 -23.37
C GLY A 757 1.33 -21.36 -22.90
N LEU A 758 0.48 -22.37 -22.74
CA LEU A 758 0.88 -23.74 -22.41
C LEU A 758 1.64 -24.39 -23.57
N ALA A 759 1.20 -24.18 -24.82
CA ALA A 759 1.89 -24.68 -26.00
C ALA A 759 3.29 -24.08 -26.14
N TYR A 760 3.44 -22.76 -25.94
CA TYR A 760 4.77 -22.11 -25.92
C TYR A 760 5.66 -22.64 -24.80
N TRP A 761 5.10 -22.89 -23.60
CA TRP A 761 5.85 -23.47 -22.50
C TRP A 761 6.30 -24.91 -22.81
N HIS A 762 5.45 -25.72 -23.44
CA HIS A 762 5.82 -27.05 -23.92
C HIS A 762 6.95 -26.98 -24.96
N ALA A 763 6.81 -26.11 -25.96
CA ALA A 763 7.80 -25.92 -27.02
C ALA A 763 9.17 -25.45 -26.49
N ALA A 764 9.20 -24.69 -25.39
CA ALA A 764 10.43 -24.26 -24.73
C ALA A 764 11.21 -25.41 -24.06
N GLY A 765 10.64 -26.63 -23.96
CA GLY A 765 11.36 -27.83 -23.51
C GLY A 765 11.82 -27.78 -22.05
N THR A 766 11.21 -26.95 -21.21
CA THR A 766 11.66 -26.79 -19.82
C THR A 766 11.29 -28.01 -18.96
N PRO A 767 12.07 -28.37 -17.92
CA PRO A 767 11.80 -29.54 -17.07
C PRO A 767 10.44 -29.53 -16.35
N THR A 768 9.83 -28.36 -16.21
CA THR A 768 8.55 -28.14 -15.54
C THR A 768 7.37 -27.98 -16.52
N GLY A 769 7.60 -28.05 -17.83
CA GLY A 769 6.58 -27.84 -18.85
C GLY A 769 5.61 -29.04 -19.00
N PRO A 770 4.52 -28.85 -19.78
CA PRO A 770 3.57 -29.93 -20.08
C PRO A 770 4.24 -31.13 -20.78
N VAL A 771 3.77 -32.35 -20.50
CA VAL A 771 4.26 -33.60 -21.10
C VAL A 771 3.31 -34.01 -22.22
N GLY A 772 3.57 -33.56 -23.44
CA GLY A 772 2.77 -33.88 -24.64
C GLY A 772 2.17 -32.65 -25.33
N PRO A 773 1.65 -32.79 -26.56
CA PRO A 773 0.99 -31.69 -27.26
C PRO A 773 -0.20 -31.21 -26.42
N VAL A 774 -0.33 -29.89 -26.28
CA VAL A 774 -1.47 -29.29 -25.58
C VAL A 774 -2.67 -29.39 -26.52
N GLU A 775 -3.59 -30.32 -26.24
CA GLU A 775 -4.89 -30.37 -26.94
C GLU A 775 -5.65 -29.07 -26.64
N ALA A 776 -5.68 -28.16 -27.61
CA ALA A 776 -6.50 -26.96 -27.55
C ALA A 776 -7.93 -27.35 -27.92
N LEU A 777 -8.84 -27.35 -26.94
CA LEU A 777 -10.27 -27.34 -27.24
C LEU A 777 -10.60 -25.94 -27.77
N ASP A 778 -11.23 -25.87 -28.94
CA ASP A 778 -11.74 -24.61 -29.48
C ASP A 778 -12.74 -24.02 -28.47
N PRO A 779 -12.45 -22.85 -27.85
CA PRO A 779 -13.32 -22.24 -26.85
C PRO A 779 -14.69 -21.88 -27.41
N THR A 780 -14.82 -21.75 -28.74
CA THR A 780 -16.09 -21.43 -29.42
C THR A 780 -17.04 -22.62 -29.52
N LEU A 781 -16.54 -23.85 -29.31
CA LEU A 781 -17.33 -25.08 -29.38
C LEU A 781 -17.95 -25.50 -28.03
N GLY A 782 -17.78 -24.70 -26.96
CA GLY A 782 -18.06 -25.10 -25.57
C GLY A 782 -19.05 -24.26 -24.76
N LEU A 783 -19.93 -23.47 -25.40
CA LEU A 783 -21.05 -22.79 -24.73
C LEU A 783 -22.36 -23.11 -25.46
N GLY A 784 -22.93 -24.27 -25.10
CA GLY A 784 -24.34 -24.62 -25.31
C GLY A 784 -25.00 -24.83 -23.96
#